data_AF-A0A812NC50-F1
#
_entry.id   AF-A0A812NC50-F1
#
_cell.length_a   1.000
_cell.length_b   1.000
_cell.length_c   1.000
_cell.angle_alpha   90.00
_cell.angle_beta   90.00
_cell.angle_gamma   90.00
#
_symmetry.space_group_name_H-M   'P 1'
#
loop_
_entity.id
_entity.type
_entity.pdbx_description
1 polymer ?
#
loop_
_entity_poly.entity_id
_entity_poly.type
_entity_poly.pdbx_seq_one_letter_code
_entity_poly.pdbx_strand_id
1 'polypeptide(L)'
;MPDPPAIQHPRRTSNKKHHTATAFAPPIVRATAALAWLVSAVCFIRAASLWFGGVQDFTDAVFFLGLGGGAAYLGLALPRRVVSAWRACRQLAAATGTINMVVMPALVVAGALAVGYRLWSGVDPALAAWTVKLCVAGVATAVPWMFYHALGDAKSAKSVKDRQEKKLDRIDFTRESLVHDPVHGYVPFVSVVPDGEVSERRLLDNPWLQRLRQIHQLQTAWWVYPSAEHTRFQHVIGAMHMASRAVETLYESLHDVCKGDVPSREAVDCLCRTAALLHDVGHGPFGHFFDEHFLKPHYGLTHETLGAFIIEHELAKLLEGIYECPSGRMQAGESIDPAHVAMLIQRPKRDDSSEWPRWLVLLRSLFCGLYTVDSMDFVLRDAYMTGYSARAYDLERLLRYSFFSDRGLTIHQKGLSALIKFVQTKSELFRAVYFHRTVRAIDKTLRDIFVDSRELLFPHDPRERLDDYCRFTEWSLLIDVSRWAESSDAKKRLLAPRWERILGREVDWIAVEDRNVTYRPGESEQSSLFSDAGLLEHAIRSRLPADIEDLPMQIDLPRHIYRPDALAATAGQNYQFKPSTGKVYPLTDDQLFRQLPVAHRACRVYLQKNHPKEHAAAVGEALDALTMPDHEVYENPLISRYASRPMASLWGAQKKFSTWRRLWVWLAEAEAELGLPITAAQLDELRAKVDDIDFTAAAGYEKKLRHDVMAHVHTYGDACPNAKGIIHLGATSNFVVDNADVIVIRESLELVASRLAAVIDALAAFAEKHRDLPTLGFTHLQPAQPTT
;
A
#
# COMPACT_ATOMS: atom_id res chain seq x y z
N MET A 1 -5.11 -9.09 57.66
CA MET A 1 -5.44 -7.66 57.90
C MET A 1 -4.39 -7.09 58.83
N PRO A 2 -3.84 -5.91 58.49
CA PRO A 2 -4.47 -4.66 58.88
C PRO A 2 -4.82 -3.74 57.69
N ASP A 3 -5.66 -2.76 58.02
CA ASP A 3 -6.60 -1.99 57.19
C ASP A 3 -6.05 -1.07 56.08
N PRO A 4 -6.88 -0.71 55.08
CA PRO A 4 -6.55 0.27 54.05
C PRO A 4 -6.69 1.71 54.58
N PRO A 5 -5.78 2.65 54.23
CA PRO A 5 -5.95 4.04 54.63
C PRO A 5 -6.87 4.81 53.65
N ALA A 6 -8.04 5.15 54.19
CA ALA A 6 -8.78 6.40 54.11
C ALA A 6 -8.67 7.29 52.85
N ILE A 7 -9.82 7.42 52.18
CA ILE A 7 -10.19 8.48 51.25
C ILE A 7 -10.12 9.83 51.99
N GLN A 8 -9.19 10.70 51.58
CA GLN A 8 -9.21 12.13 51.95
C GLN A 8 -9.55 12.98 50.72
N HIS A 9 -10.66 13.71 50.81
CA HIS A 9 -10.97 14.84 49.95
C HIS A 9 -10.02 16.01 50.24
N PRO A 10 -9.37 16.62 49.23
CA PRO A 10 -8.83 17.96 49.36
C PRO A 10 -9.84 19.00 48.88
N ARG A 11 -10.01 20.01 49.73
CA ARG A 11 -10.82 21.20 49.55
C ARG A 11 -10.40 22.00 48.31
N ARG A 12 -11.42 22.58 47.67
CA ARG A 12 -11.35 23.63 46.64
C ARG A 12 -10.33 24.71 47.01
N THR A 13 -9.33 24.90 46.15
CA THR A 13 -8.67 26.19 45.94
C THR A 13 -8.90 26.58 44.48
N SER A 14 -9.69 27.64 44.32
CA SER A 14 -10.04 28.25 43.05
C SER A 14 -8.85 29.02 42.49
N ASN A 15 -8.30 28.59 41.35
CA ASN A 15 -7.86 29.48 40.27
C ASN A 15 -7.29 28.66 39.12
N LYS A 16 -8.04 28.53 38.04
CA LYS A 16 -7.52 28.40 36.68
C LYS A 16 -8.65 28.70 35.69
N LYS A 17 -8.52 29.84 35.02
CA LYS A 17 -9.31 30.24 33.85
C LYS A 17 -9.00 29.26 32.72
N HIS A 18 -9.93 28.35 32.43
CA HIS A 18 -9.96 27.65 31.15
C HIS A 18 -10.74 28.50 30.14
N HIS A 19 -10.03 28.97 29.11
CA HIS A 19 -10.64 29.49 27.89
C HIS A 19 -11.20 28.32 27.07
N THR A 20 -12.43 27.93 27.35
CA THR A 20 -13.29 27.24 26.39
C THR A 20 -14.32 28.24 25.88
N ALA A 21 -14.13 28.74 24.67
CA ALA A 21 -15.11 29.57 23.97
C ALA A 21 -15.23 29.14 22.51
N THR A 22 -15.83 27.98 22.28
CA THR A 22 -16.58 27.69 21.05
C THR A 22 -17.91 28.44 21.15
N ALA A 23 -17.98 29.65 20.62
CA ALA A 23 -19.22 30.42 20.52
C ALA A 23 -19.93 30.10 19.19
N PHE A 24 -20.87 29.16 19.21
CA PHE A 24 -21.90 29.04 18.18
C PHE A 24 -22.91 30.19 18.38
N ALA A 25 -23.17 30.99 17.35
CA ALA A 25 -24.26 31.96 17.36
C ALA A 25 -25.63 31.23 17.35
N PRO A 26 -26.69 31.74 18.03
CA PRO A 26 -27.96 31.01 18.16
C PRO A 26 -28.67 30.82 16.80
N PRO A 27 -29.39 29.70 16.58
CA PRO A 27 -30.09 29.38 15.33
C PRO A 27 -31.08 30.47 14.85
N ILE A 28 -31.63 31.25 15.79
CA ILE A 28 -32.61 32.31 15.55
C ILE A 28 -32.01 33.47 14.72
N VAL A 29 -30.71 33.78 14.90
CA VAL A 29 -30.04 34.88 14.17
C VAL A 29 -29.75 34.50 12.72
N ARG A 30 -29.43 33.23 12.47
CA ARG A 30 -29.23 32.71 11.10
C ARG A 30 -30.55 32.62 10.34
N ALA A 31 -31.63 32.21 11.00
CA ALA A 31 -32.95 32.12 10.38
C ALA A 31 -33.52 33.50 10.00
N THR A 32 -33.34 34.51 10.85
CA THR A 32 -33.77 35.90 10.57
C THR A 32 -32.95 36.57 9.48
N ALA A 33 -31.63 36.33 9.43
CA ALA A 33 -30.78 36.82 8.33
C ALA A 33 -31.13 36.15 6.98
N ALA A 34 -31.40 34.83 6.97
CA ALA A 34 -31.79 34.11 5.77
C ALA A 34 -33.16 34.57 5.25
N LEU A 35 -34.13 34.83 6.14
CA LEU A 35 -35.45 35.32 5.77
C LEU A 35 -35.40 36.75 5.20
N ALA A 36 -34.58 37.63 5.79
CA ALA A 36 -34.38 38.99 5.28
C ALA A 36 -33.70 39.01 3.90
N TRP A 37 -32.78 38.07 3.65
CA TRP A 37 -32.12 37.91 2.35
C TRP A 37 -33.10 37.37 1.29
N LEU A 38 -33.93 36.39 1.64
CA LEU A 38 -34.98 35.84 0.78
C LEU A 38 -36.03 36.89 0.42
N VAL A 39 -36.50 37.69 1.38
CA VAL A 39 -37.47 38.77 1.12
C VAL A 39 -36.86 39.86 0.23
N SER A 40 -35.59 40.23 0.46
CA SER A 40 -34.89 41.21 -0.39
C SER A 40 -34.68 40.71 -1.81
N ALA A 41 -34.31 39.43 -1.99
CA ALA A 41 -34.15 38.80 -3.29
C ALA A 41 -35.49 38.71 -4.05
N VAL A 42 -36.59 38.35 -3.38
CA VAL A 42 -37.93 38.27 -3.99
C VAL A 42 -38.44 39.67 -4.40
N CYS A 43 -38.22 40.70 -3.57
CA CYS A 43 -38.57 42.08 -3.92
C CYS A 43 -37.75 42.61 -5.09
N PHE A 44 -36.46 42.26 -5.17
CA PHE A 44 -35.58 42.65 -6.27
C PHE A 44 -35.95 41.94 -7.58
N ILE A 45 -36.27 40.63 -7.51
CA ILE A 45 -36.74 39.85 -8.67
C ILE A 45 -38.07 40.44 -9.17
N ARG A 46 -39.02 40.75 -8.29
CA ARG A 46 -40.32 41.31 -8.68
C ARG A 46 -40.21 42.73 -9.28
N ALA A 47 -39.26 43.54 -8.79
CA ALA A 47 -38.94 44.84 -9.36
C ALA A 47 -38.24 44.71 -10.74
N ALA A 48 -37.35 43.72 -10.91
CA ALA A 48 -36.71 43.42 -12.19
C ALA A 48 -37.72 42.88 -13.22
N SER A 49 -38.67 42.04 -12.82
CA SER A 49 -39.74 41.50 -13.68
C SER A 49 -40.74 42.55 -14.16
N LEU A 50 -40.92 43.65 -13.41
CA LEU A 50 -41.78 44.77 -13.80
C LEU A 50 -41.08 45.77 -14.73
N TRP A 51 -39.75 45.74 -14.80
CA TRP A 51 -38.94 46.70 -15.56
C TRP A 51 -38.36 46.10 -16.86
N PHE A 52 -38.07 44.80 -16.85
CA PHE A 52 -37.72 44.02 -18.02
C PHE A 52 -38.89 43.09 -18.34
N GLY A 53 -39.80 43.51 -19.20
CA GLY A 53 -40.93 42.70 -19.61
C GLY A 53 -40.46 41.33 -20.13
N GLY A 54 -40.78 40.27 -19.38
CA GLY A 54 -40.57 38.87 -19.78
C GLY A 54 -39.17 38.32 -19.52
N VAL A 55 -38.92 37.83 -18.30
CA VAL A 55 -37.89 36.80 -18.04
C VAL A 55 -38.57 35.72 -17.20
N GLN A 56 -38.66 34.51 -17.74
CA GLN A 56 -39.56 33.45 -17.26
C GLN A 56 -38.87 32.27 -16.56
N ASP A 57 -37.55 32.29 -16.28
CA ASP A 57 -36.92 31.22 -15.49
C ASP A 57 -35.72 31.64 -14.64
N PHE A 58 -35.55 30.96 -13.49
CA PHE A 58 -34.61 31.27 -12.40
C PHE A 58 -33.13 31.00 -12.75
N THR A 59 -32.88 30.27 -13.83
CA THR A 59 -31.55 29.75 -14.22
C THR A 59 -30.64 30.81 -14.83
N ASP A 60 -31.19 31.83 -15.49
CA ASP A 60 -30.39 32.89 -16.15
C ASP A 60 -29.84 33.94 -15.16
N ALA A 61 -30.48 34.11 -13.99
CA ALA A 61 -30.02 35.03 -12.96
C ALA A 61 -28.76 34.52 -12.21
N VAL A 62 -28.58 33.20 -12.14
CA VAL A 62 -27.43 32.58 -11.46
C VAL A 62 -26.16 32.66 -12.33
N PHE A 63 -26.31 32.68 -13.65
CA PHE A 63 -25.17 32.81 -14.58
C PHE A 63 -24.51 34.20 -14.53
N PHE A 64 -25.28 35.26 -14.23
CA PHE A 64 -24.78 36.64 -14.15
C PHE A 64 -24.03 36.98 -12.85
N LEU A 65 -24.20 36.19 -11.78
CA LEU A 65 -23.56 36.45 -10.47
C LEU A 65 -22.24 35.68 -10.27
N GLY A 66 -21.85 34.81 -11.22
CA GLY A 66 -20.75 33.87 -11.07
C GLY A 66 -19.37 34.28 -11.62
N LEU A 67 -19.21 35.46 -12.24
CA LEU A 67 -17.92 35.88 -12.81
C LEU A 67 -17.46 37.24 -12.28
N GLY A 68 -16.63 37.20 -11.24
CA GLY A 68 -15.78 38.32 -10.86
C GLY A 68 -14.62 38.48 -11.85
N GLY A 69 -14.69 39.52 -12.69
CA GLY A 69 -13.57 39.97 -13.51
C GLY A 69 -14.00 40.40 -14.90
N GLY A 70 -14.04 41.71 -15.15
CA GLY A 70 -14.20 42.23 -16.51
C GLY A 70 -14.89 43.58 -16.58
N ALA A 71 -14.14 44.65 -16.34
CA ALA A 71 -14.49 45.95 -16.89
C ALA A 71 -14.26 45.90 -18.41
N ALA A 72 -15.29 45.52 -19.16
CA ALA A 72 -15.43 45.79 -20.60
C ALA A 72 -16.88 45.49 -20.99
N TYR A 73 -17.47 46.37 -21.79
CA TYR A 73 -18.85 46.33 -22.31
C TYR A 73 -19.96 46.77 -21.34
N LEU A 74 -20.19 48.09 -21.28
CA LEU A 74 -21.46 48.71 -21.70
C LEU A 74 -21.33 50.22 -21.54
N GLY A 75 -21.35 50.94 -22.67
CA GLY A 75 -21.34 52.40 -22.69
C GLY A 75 -22.68 52.95 -22.21
N LEU A 76 -22.75 53.36 -20.93
CA LEU A 76 -23.83 54.18 -20.40
C LEU A 76 -23.23 55.30 -19.53
N ALA A 77 -23.54 56.54 -19.90
CA ALA A 77 -22.99 57.74 -19.31
C ALA A 77 -23.46 57.95 -17.86
N LEU A 78 -22.55 57.74 -16.89
CA LEU A 78 -22.74 58.19 -15.52
C LEU A 78 -22.58 59.73 -15.42
N PRO A 79 -23.43 60.44 -14.64
CA PRO A 79 -23.32 61.89 -14.48
C PRO A 79 -21.94 62.32 -13.97
N ARG A 80 -21.37 63.38 -14.56
CA ARG A 80 -20.01 63.90 -14.27
C ARG A 80 -19.69 64.11 -12.78
N ARG A 81 -20.69 64.31 -11.91
CA ARG A 81 -20.53 64.50 -10.46
C ARG A 81 -20.22 63.21 -9.68
N VAL A 82 -20.64 62.04 -10.17
CA VAL A 82 -20.35 60.74 -9.53
C VAL A 82 -18.92 60.30 -9.87
N VAL A 83 -18.50 60.55 -11.11
CA VAL A 83 -17.13 60.27 -11.57
C VAL A 83 -16.09 61.17 -10.88
N SER A 84 -16.42 62.43 -10.58
CA SER A 84 -15.54 63.33 -9.83
C SER A 84 -15.39 62.94 -8.36
N ALA A 85 -16.48 62.53 -7.69
CA ALA A 85 -16.44 62.03 -6.32
C ALA A 85 -15.63 60.73 -6.22
N TRP A 86 -15.76 59.85 -7.21
CA TRP A 86 -15.00 58.60 -7.29
C TRP A 86 -13.50 58.82 -7.54
N ARG A 87 -13.13 59.78 -8.41
CA ARG A 87 -11.71 60.15 -8.62
C ARG A 87 -11.07 60.80 -7.39
N ALA A 88 -11.80 61.68 -6.68
CA ALA A 88 -11.31 62.30 -5.45
C ALA A 88 -11.09 61.26 -4.34
N CYS A 89 -12.00 60.29 -4.20
CA CYS A 89 -11.84 59.19 -3.24
C CYS A 89 -10.67 58.26 -3.61
N ARG A 90 -10.43 58.03 -4.90
CA ARG A 90 -9.32 57.19 -5.38
C ARG A 90 -7.94 57.84 -5.15
N GLN A 91 -7.85 59.16 -5.27
CA GLN A 91 -6.64 59.91 -4.94
C GLN A 91 -6.37 59.96 -3.43
N LEU A 92 -7.41 60.08 -2.59
CA LEU A 92 -7.26 59.97 -1.13
C LEU A 92 -6.88 58.54 -0.68
N ALA A 93 -7.40 57.52 -1.34
CA ALA A 93 -7.13 56.11 -1.03
C ALA A 93 -5.69 55.69 -1.35
N ALA A 94 -5.08 56.27 -2.38
CA ALA A 94 -3.68 56.03 -2.71
C ALA A 94 -2.70 56.60 -1.66
N ALA A 95 -3.12 57.60 -0.88
CA ALA A 95 -2.27 58.30 0.09
C ALA A 95 -2.26 57.69 1.50
N THR A 96 -3.20 56.80 1.86
CA THR A 96 -3.40 56.37 3.26
C THR A 96 -3.44 54.85 3.47
N GLY A 97 -3.45 54.04 2.41
CA GLY A 97 -3.20 52.59 2.47
C GLY A 97 -4.17 51.73 3.30
N THR A 98 -5.22 52.30 3.90
CA THR A 98 -6.14 51.58 4.81
C THR A 98 -7.57 52.09 4.71
N ILE A 99 -8.25 51.79 3.60
CA ILE A 99 -9.72 51.82 3.57
C ILE A 99 -10.20 50.60 2.80
N ASN A 100 -10.30 49.46 3.47
CA ASN A 100 -11.11 48.35 2.98
C ASN A 100 -11.78 47.68 4.17
N MET A 101 -13.05 48.08 4.40
CA MET A 101 -14.17 47.25 4.89
C MET A 101 -15.27 48.07 5.55
N VAL A 102 -15.03 49.33 5.95
CA VAL A 102 -16.05 50.11 6.69
C VAL A 102 -16.67 51.26 5.88
N VAL A 103 -15.91 51.95 5.03
CA VAL A 103 -16.38 53.20 4.37
C VAL A 103 -17.17 52.94 3.08
N MET A 104 -16.79 51.94 2.29
CA MET A 104 -17.47 51.59 1.03
C MET A 104 -18.91 51.10 1.24
N PRO A 105 -19.19 50.17 2.18
CA PRO A 105 -20.57 49.74 2.45
C PRO A 105 -21.44 50.88 2.99
N ALA A 106 -20.90 51.76 3.84
CA ALA A 106 -21.64 52.90 4.39
C ALA A 106 -22.06 53.91 3.31
N LEU A 107 -21.21 54.15 2.31
CA LEU A 107 -21.51 55.04 1.18
C LEU A 107 -22.50 54.41 0.19
N VAL A 108 -22.43 53.09 -0.03
CA VAL A 108 -23.40 52.35 -0.86
C VAL A 108 -24.78 52.32 -0.20
N VAL A 109 -24.84 52.13 1.13
CA VAL A 109 -26.10 52.17 1.89
C VAL A 109 -26.68 53.59 1.93
N ALA A 110 -25.86 54.63 2.09
CA ALA A 110 -26.32 56.02 2.02
C ALA A 110 -26.85 56.38 0.61
N GLY A 111 -26.20 55.87 -0.45
CA GLY A 111 -26.66 56.01 -1.83
C GLY A 111 -27.97 55.27 -2.10
N ALA A 112 -28.11 54.05 -1.59
CA ALA A 112 -29.34 53.26 -1.73
C ALA A 112 -30.52 53.86 -0.95
N LEU A 113 -30.27 54.42 0.25
CA LEU A 113 -31.27 55.16 1.03
C LEU A 113 -31.73 56.44 0.31
N ALA A 114 -30.80 57.19 -0.31
CA ALA A 114 -31.12 58.40 -1.06
C ALA A 114 -31.92 58.13 -2.36
N VAL A 115 -31.61 57.03 -3.04
CA VAL A 115 -32.31 56.61 -4.27
C VAL A 115 -33.67 55.99 -3.95
N GLY A 116 -33.75 55.13 -2.92
CA GLY A 116 -35.01 54.52 -2.45
C GLY A 116 -36.01 55.55 -1.93
N TYR A 117 -35.55 56.54 -1.16
CA TYR A 117 -36.40 57.62 -0.65
C TYR A 117 -37.00 58.46 -1.78
N ARG A 118 -36.23 58.77 -2.84
CA ARG A 118 -36.73 59.54 -4.00
C ARG A 118 -37.66 58.75 -4.92
N LEU A 119 -37.47 57.43 -5.04
CA LEU A 119 -38.32 56.59 -5.89
C LEU A 119 -39.69 56.31 -5.27
N TRP A 120 -39.80 56.32 -3.93
CA TRP A 120 -41.00 55.92 -3.20
C TRP A 120 -41.76 57.08 -2.55
N SER A 121 -41.16 58.26 -2.40
CA SER A 121 -41.83 59.45 -1.85
C SER A 121 -42.99 59.98 -2.71
N GLY A 122 -43.16 59.47 -3.93
CA GLY A 122 -44.22 59.87 -4.85
C GLY A 122 -45.44 58.94 -4.91
N VAL A 123 -45.43 57.78 -4.23
CA VAL A 123 -46.47 56.74 -4.45
C VAL A 123 -47.11 56.21 -3.16
N ASP A 124 -46.37 56.00 -2.05
CA ASP A 124 -46.97 55.61 -0.74
C ASP A 124 -46.02 55.91 0.46
N PRO A 125 -46.40 56.82 1.38
CA PRO A 125 -45.60 57.17 2.56
C PRO A 125 -45.36 56.01 3.54
N ALA A 126 -46.29 55.05 3.66
CA ALA A 126 -46.17 53.95 4.62
C ALA A 126 -45.08 52.96 4.19
N LEU A 127 -44.96 52.74 2.88
CA LEU A 127 -44.02 51.78 2.31
C LEU A 127 -42.59 52.35 2.24
N ALA A 128 -42.46 53.68 2.08
CA ALA A 128 -41.20 54.39 2.26
C ALA A 128 -40.67 54.29 3.71
N ALA A 129 -41.54 54.47 4.71
CA ALA A 129 -41.17 54.35 6.12
C ALA A 129 -40.77 52.91 6.51
N TRP A 130 -41.42 51.91 5.93
CA TRP A 130 -41.09 50.49 6.14
C TRP A 130 -39.73 50.12 5.56
N THR A 131 -39.43 50.62 4.36
CA THR A 131 -38.14 50.40 3.67
C THR A 131 -36.96 50.99 4.45
N VAL A 132 -37.13 52.21 4.99
CA VAL A 132 -36.11 52.85 5.83
C VAL A 132 -35.87 52.04 7.13
N LYS A 133 -36.92 51.55 7.79
CA LYS A 133 -36.79 50.73 9.01
C LYS A 133 -36.05 49.41 8.76
N LEU A 134 -36.31 48.75 7.63
CA LEU A 134 -35.65 47.49 7.26
C LEU A 134 -34.15 47.70 6.95
N CYS A 135 -33.81 48.78 6.24
CA CYS A 135 -32.43 49.14 5.96
C CYS A 135 -31.65 49.47 7.24
N VAL A 136 -32.26 50.20 8.18
CA VAL A 136 -31.63 50.53 9.48
C VAL A 136 -31.41 49.27 10.32
N ALA A 137 -32.36 48.33 10.34
CA ALA A 137 -32.21 47.04 11.04
C ALA A 137 -31.10 46.15 10.42
N GLY A 138 -30.96 46.17 9.09
CA GLY A 138 -29.88 45.48 8.39
C GLY A 138 -28.50 46.05 8.71
N VAL A 139 -28.37 47.38 8.82
CA VAL A 139 -27.11 48.04 9.21
C VAL A 139 -26.77 47.75 10.67
N ALA A 140 -27.74 47.78 11.58
CA ALA A 140 -27.53 47.52 13.00
C ALA A 140 -27.06 46.08 13.30
N THR A 141 -27.37 45.12 12.42
CA THR A 141 -26.93 43.71 12.54
C THR A 141 -25.62 43.41 11.81
N ALA A 142 -25.33 44.12 10.71
CA ALA A 142 -24.09 43.94 9.94
C ALA A 142 -22.84 44.52 10.64
N VAL A 143 -22.99 45.64 11.37
CA VAL A 143 -21.85 46.32 12.00
C VAL A 143 -21.17 45.47 13.09
N PRO A 144 -21.88 44.80 14.02
CA PRO A 144 -21.25 43.88 14.97
C PRO A 144 -20.57 42.67 14.32
N TRP A 145 -21.14 42.13 13.23
CA TRP A 145 -20.58 40.99 12.49
C TRP A 145 -19.28 41.37 11.75
N MET A 146 -19.24 42.56 11.14
CA MET A 146 -18.04 43.10 10.49
C MET A 146 -16.92 43.40 11.50
N PHE A 147 -17.24 43.94 12.69
CA PHE A 147 -16.26 44.13 13.75
C PHE A 147 -15.67 42.81 14.27
N TYR A 148 -16.50 41.77 14.39
CA TYR A 148 -16.04 40.44 14.81
C TYR A 148 -15.09 39.80 13.78
N HIS A 149 -15.36 39.96 12.48
CA HIS A 149 -14.44 39.50 11.43
C HIS A 149 -13.16 40.34 11.31
N ALA A 150 -13.24 41.67 11.42
CA ALA A 150 -12.06 42.53 11.42
C ALA A 150 -11.09 42.23 12.59
N LEU A 151 -11.63 41.90 13.77
CA LEU A 151 -10.83 41.46 14.92
C LEU A 151 -10.25 40.04 14.75
N GLY A 152 -10.95 39.16 14.03
CA GLY A 152 -10.44 37.84 13.62
C GLY A 152 -9.30 37.95 12.60
N ASP A 153 -9.44 38.83 11.61
CA ASP A 153 -8.45 39.09 10.57
C ASP A 153 -7.20 39.79 11.12
N ALA A 154 -7.33 40.67 12.12
CA ALA A 154 -6.19 41.27 12.79
C ALA A 154 -5.35 40.24 13.58
N LYS A 155 -5.99 39.25 14.23
CA LYS A 155 -5.30 38.14 14.90
C LYS A 155 -4.65 37.18 13.90
N SER A 156 -5.33 36.92 12.78
CA SER A 156 -4.81 36.15 11.64
C SER A 156 -3.57 36.81 11.04
N ALA A 157 -3.64 38.11 10.73
CA ALA A 157 -2.55 38.88 10.14
C ALA A 157 -1.31 38.94 11.05
N LYS A 158 -1.49 39.09 12.38
CA LYS A 158 -0.38 39.03 13.34
C LYS A 158 0.27 37.64 13.37
N SER A 159 -0.51 36.56 13.35
CA SER A 159 0.00 35.17 13.25
C SER A 159 0.72 34.88 11.92
N VAL A 160 0.25 35.46 10.82
CA VAL A 160 0.89 35.33 9.50
C VAL A 160 2.19 36.11 9.45
N LYS A 161 2.22 37.32 10.01
CA LYS A 161 3.42 38.15 10.09
C LYS A 161 4.48 37.54 11.01
N ASP A 162 4.10 37.04 12.19
CA ASP A 162 4.99 36.29 13.10
C ASP A 162 5.52 35.00 12.43
N ARG A 163 4.72 34.33 11.60
CA ARG A 163 5.18 33.17 10.81
C ARG A 163 6.10 33.55 9.65
N GLN A 164 5.87 34.69 9.00
CA GLN A 164 6.72 35.18 7.91
C GLN A 164 8.06 35.71 8.43
N GLU A 165 8.07 36.45 9.54
CA GLU A 165 9.28 36.93 10.20
C GLU A 165 10.11 35.75 10.73
N LYS A 166 9.49 34.75 11.40
CA LYS A 166 10.18 33.49 11.77
C LYS A 166 10.66 32.67 10.58
N LYS A 167 10.07 32.83 9.39
CA LYS A 167 10.49 32.12 8.18
C LYS A 167 11.65 32.83 7.47
N LEU A 168 11.72 34.15 7.55
CA LEU A 168 12.84 34.94 7.04
C LEU A 168 14.11 34.75 7.89
N ASP A 169 13.97 34.67 9.21
CA ASP A 169 15.10 34.39 10.14
C ASP A 169 15.62 32.94 10.04
N ARG A 170 14.83 32.01 9.49
CA ARG A 170 15.21 30.58 9.36
C ARG A 170 15.93 30.24 8.06
N ILE A 171 15.80 31.03 6.99
CA ILE A 171 16.35 30.69 5.68
C ILE A 171 17.60 31.53 5.42
N ASP A 172 18.77 30.95 5.69
CA ASP A 172 20.05 31.54 5.28
C ASP A 172 20.35 31.15 3.83
N PHE A 173 19.89 32.00 2.90
CA PHE A 173 20.13 31.84 1.47
C PHE A 173 21.63 31.81 1.09
N THR A 174 22.54 32.19 2.00
CA THR A 174 23.98 32.13 1.75
C THR A 174 24.57 30.75 2.05
N ARG A 175 23.89 29.94 2.87
CA ARG A 175 24.34 28.59 3.28
C ARG A 175 23.62 27.48 2.53
N GLU A 176 22.37 27.68 2.17
CA GLU A 176 21.57 26.67 1.47
C GLU A 176 21.80 26.68 -0.04
N SER A 177 21.70 25.49 -0.64
CA SER A 177 21.60 25.31 -2.09
C SER A 177 20.40 24.44 -2.42
N LEU A 178 19.98 24.46 -3.69
CA LEU A 178 18.80 23.75 -4.15
C LEU A 178 19.18 22.72 -5.22
N VAL A 179 18.59 21.52 -5.13
CA VAL A 179 18.53 20.55 -6.23
C VAL A 179 17.12 20.56 -6.79
N HIS A 180 16.97 20.67 -8.10
CA HIS A 180 15.66 20.51 -8.74
C HIS A 180 15.39 19.03 -9.01
N ASP A 181 14.31 18.52 -8.42
CA ASP A 181 13.80 17.16 -8.57
C ASP A 181 12.43 17.17 -9.29
N PRO A 182 12.20 16.29 -10.28
CA PRO A 182 10.95 16.31 -11.05
C PRO A 182 9.71 15.89 -10.25
N VAL A 183 9.88 15.16 -9.13
CA VAL A 183 8.77 14.69 -8.29
C VAL A 183 8.47 15.71 -7.19
N HIS A 184 9.52 16.22 -6.54
CA HIS A 184 9.40 17.08 -5.34
C HIS A 184 9.64 18.57 -5.59
N GLY A 185 10.05 18.97 -6.80
CA GLY A 185 10.45 20.35 -7.09
C GLY A 185 11.81 20.66 -6.48
N TYR A 186 11.96 21.83 -5.86
CA TYR A 186 13.25 22.23 -5.27
C TYR A 186 13.48 21.60 -3.90
N VAL A 187 14.52 20.78 -3.80
CA VAL A 187 15.00 20.15 -2.57
C VAL A 187 16.16 20.98 -2.00
N PRO A 188 16.00 21.58 -0.80
CA PRO A 188 17.09 22.31 -0.15
C PRO A 188 18.06 21.37 0.55
N PHE A 189 19.33 21.78 0.58
CA PHE A 189 20.40 21.17 1.36
C PHE A 189 21.42 22.22 1.80
N VAL A 190 22.06 21.99 2.94
CA VAL A 190 23.13 22.84 3.47
C VAL A 190 24.40 22.62 2.66
N SER A 191 24.93 23.72 2.14
CA SER A 191 26.07 23.69 1.23
C SER A 191 27.33 24.35 1.77
N VAL A 192 27.17 25.31 2.68
CA VAL A 192 28.26 26.02 3.34
C VAL A 192 28.04 25.93 4.84
N VAL A 193 29.07 25.50 5.57
CA VAL A 193 29.11 25.38 7.02
C VAL A 193 30.41 25.99 7.54
N PRO A 194 30.52 26.32 8.84
CA PRO A 194 31.79 26.77 9.43
C PRO A 194 32.95 25.80 9.23
N ASP A 195 34.18 26.32 9.24
CA ASP A 195 35.39 25.50 9.13
C ASP A 195 35.45 24.44 10.23
N GLY A 196 35.74 23.19 9.83
CA GLY A 196 35.79 22.03 10.72
C GLY A 196 34.48 21.23 10.82
N GLU A 197 33.37 21.76 10.28
CA GLU A 197 32.09 21.04 10.20
C GLU A 197 31.90 20.36 8.83
N VAL A 198 30.89 19.50 8.73
CA VAL A 198 30.52 18.76 7.52
C VAL A 198 29.16 19.26 7.04
N SER A 199 29.11 19.77 5.81
CA SER A 199 27.86 20.14 5.14
C SER A 199 27.19 18.94 4.50
N GLU A 200 25.88 19.01 4.27
CA GLU A 200 25.16 18.01 3.46
C GLU A 200 25.74 17.92 2.04
N ARG A 201 26.21 19.04 1.46
CA ARG A 201 26.94 19.04 0.18
C ARG A 201 28.14 18.09 0.21
N ARG A 202 28.96 18.14 1.26
CA ARG A 202 30.14 17.27 1.37
C ARG A 202 29.75 15.79 1.43
N LEU A 203 28.62 15.46 2.04
CA LEU A 203 28.08 14.11 2.00
C LEU A 203 27.57 13.77 0.60
N LEU A 204 26.74 14.61 -0.01
CA LEU A 204 26.22 14.43 -1.38
C LEU A 204 27.32 14.24 -2.43
N ASP A 205 28.41 14.99 -2.32
CA ASP A 205 29.56 14.94 -3.23
C ASP A 205 30.55 13.80 -2.89
N ASN A 206 30.29 13.03 -1.82
CA ASN A 206 31.11 11.89 -1.45
C ASN A 206 31.01 10.77 -2.50
N PRO A 207 32.11 10.05 -2.82
CA PRO A 207 32.10 8.93 -3.76
C PRO A 207 31.01 7.89 -3.50
N TRP A 208 30.71 7.60 -2.23
CA TRP A 208 29.68 6.62 -1.84
C TRP A 208 28.27 7.02 -2.28
N LEU A 209 27.95 8.31 -2.32
CA LEU A 209 26.68 8.80 -2.86
C LEU A 209 26.77 9.03 -4.36
N GLN A 210 27.85 9.60 -4.87
CA GLN A 210 27.99 9.86 -6.31
C GLN A 210 27.95 8.58 -7.14
N ARG A 211 28.44 7.45 -6.62
CA ARG A 211 28.35 6.16 -7.32
C ARG A 211 26.90 5.72 -7.56
N LEU A 212 25.94 6.14 -6.71
CA LEU A 212 24.53 5.77 -6.86
C LEU A 212 23.92 6.33 -8.15
N ARG A 213 24.58 7.29 -8.82
CA ARG A 213 24.22 7.77 -10.17
C ARG A 213 24.47 6.72 -11.26
N GLN A 214 25.18 5.65 -10.95
CA GLN A 214 25.53 4.56 -11.87
C GLN A 214 24.86 3.25 -11.48
N ILE A 215 23.84 3.32 -10.61
CA ILE A 215 23.04 2.18 -10.18
C ILE A 215 21.58 2.54 -10.41
N HIS A 216 20.93 1.83 -11.34
CA HIS A 216 19.53 2.07 -11.66
C HIS A 216 18.62 1.66 -10.49
N GLN A 217 17.55 2.43 -10.28
CA GLN A 217 16.58 2.17 -9.21
C GLN A 217 15.85 0.84 -9.46
N LEU A 218 15.44 0.61 -10.71
CA LEU A 218 14.54 -0.49 -11.10
C LEU A 218 15.25 -1.66 -11.77
N GLN A 219 16.51 -1.91 -11.39
CA GLN A 219 17.27 -3.07 -11.86
C GLN A 219 17.33 -3.14 -13.39
N THR A 220 16.78 -4.19 -14.01
CA THR A 220 16.73 -4.39 -15.46
C THR A 220 15.47 -3.79 -16.12
N ALA A 221 14.58 -3.16 -15.35
CA ALA A 221 13.30 -2.67 -15.86
C ALA A 221 13.43 -1.58 -16.92
N TRP A 222 14.53 -0.83 -16.93
CA TRP A 222 14.80 0.20 -17.94
C TRP A 222 14.94 -0.37 -19.36
N TRP A 223 15.29 -1.66 -19.52
CA TRP A 223 15.24 -2.34 -20.83
C TRP A 223 13.82 -2.61 -21.33
N VAL A 224 12.79 -2.46 -20.48
CA VAL A 224 11.37 -2.62 -20.83
C VAL A 224 10.64 -1.28 -20.81
N TYR A 225 10.98 -0.41 -19.86
CA TYR A 225 10.46 0.95 -19.70
C TYR A 225 11.60 1.94 -19.97
N PRO A 226 11.77 2.41 -21.22
CA PRO A 226 12.94 3.21 -21.59
C PRO A 226 13.07 4.54 -20.86
N SER A 227 12.01 5.04 -20.23
CA SER A 227 12.06 6.25 -19.40
C SER A 227 12.44 5.97 -17.93
N ALA A 228 12.45 4.71 -17.50
CA ALA A 228 12.78 4.29 -16.14
C ALA A 228 14.29 4.18 -15.89
N GLU A 229 15.06 5.11 -16.47
CA GLU A 229 16.53 5.21 -16.34
C GLU A 229 16.96 5.93 -15.06
N HIS A 230 16.02 6.22 -14.16
CA HIS A 230 16.34 6.91 -12.92
C HIS A 230 17.20 6.05 -12.00
N THR A 231 18.06 6.73 -11.27
CA THR A 231 19.12 6.13 -10.47
C THR A 231 18.79 6.22 -8.99
N ARG A 232 19.44 5.38 -8.19
CA ARG A 232 19.32 5.43 -6.72
C ARG A 232 19.68 6.80 -6.17
N PHE A 233 20.60 7.52 -6.81
CA PHE A 233 20.95 8.89 -6.41
C PHE A 233 19.75 9.85 -6.40
N GLN A 234 18.91 9.80 -7.43
CA GLN A 234 17.71 10.65 -7.50
C GLN A 234 16.70 10.25 -6.42
N HIS A 235 16.57 8.94 -6.18
CA HIS A 235 15.70 8.40 -5.14
C HIS A 235 16.13 8.83 -3.74
N VAL A 236 17.41 8.68 -3.36
CA VAL A 236 17.88 9.04 -2.01
C VAL A 236 17.79 10.54 -1.72
N ILE A 237 17.95 11.40 -2.73
CA ILE A 237 17.69 12.85 -2.58
C ILE A 237 16.21 13.11 -2.30
N GLY A 238 15.32 12.43 -3.03
CA GLY A 238 13.89 12.51 -2.79
C GLY A 238 13.49 11.99 -1.41
N ALA A 239 14.03 10.84 -0.98
CA ALA A 239 13.83 10.28 0.34
C ALA A 239 14.35 11.21 1.46
N MET A 240 15.52 11.84 1.26
CA MET A 240 16.07 12.86 2.16
C MET A 240 15.13 14.06 2.29
N HIS A 241 14.56 14.54 1.17
CA HIS A 241 13.54 15.58 1.22
C HIS A 241 12.30 15.12 1.99
N MET A 242 11.82 13.91 1.72
CA MET A 242 10.68 13.31 2.40
C MET A 242 10.89 13.18 3.90
N ALA A 243 12.12 12.92 4.35
CA ALA A 243 12.47 12.90 5.77
C ALA A 243 12.16 14.23 6.46
N SER A 244 12.59 15.36 5.90
CA SER A 244 12.29 16.68 6.49
C SER A 244 10.80 17.00 6.50
N ARG A 245 10.09 16.64 5.42
CA ARG A 245 8.64 16.83 5.35
C ARG A 245 7.91 16.01 6.42
N ALA A 246 8.37 14.79 6.67
CA ALA A 246 7.84 13.93 7.72
C ALA A 246 8.16 14.51 9.10
N VAL A 247 9.40 14.90 9.38
CA VAL A 247 9.80 15.48 10.67
C VAL A 247 9.05 16.78 10.95
N GLU A 248 8.91 17.67 9.97
CA GLU A 248 8.15 18.93 10.12
C GLU A 248 6.70 18.67 10.57
N THR A 249 6.09 17.59 10.09
CA THR A 249 4.70 17.26 10.40
C THR A 249 4.56 16.47 11.71
N LEU A 250 5.51 15.58 12.00
CA LEU A 250 5.36 14.55 13.01
C LEU A 250 6.10 14.85 14.33
N TYR A 251 7.08 15.75 14.33
CA TYR A 251 7.96 15.98 15.49
C TYR A 251 7.21 16.37 16.76
N GLU A 252 6.22 17.27 16.69
CA GLU A 252 5.45 17.69 17.87
C GLU A 252 4.78 16.49 18.55
N SER A 253 4.17 15.60 17.75
CA SER A 253 3.55 14.38 18.29
C SER A 253 4.57 13.39 18.85
N LEU A 254 5.77 13.29 18.25
CA LEU A 254 6.87 12.48 18.76
C LEU A 254 7.35 13.00 20.13
N HIS A 255 7.55 14.31 20.23
CA HIS A 255 7.96 15.00 21.44
C HIS A 255 6.95 14.79 22.57
N ASP A 256 5.66 14.94 22.27
CA ASP A 256 4.58 14.75 23.25
C ASP A 256 4.53 13.30 23.79
N VAL A 257 4.60 12.28 22.93
CA VAL A 257 4.54 10.86 23.37
C VAL A 257 5.80 10.42 24.09
N CYS A 258 6.94 11.04 23.78
CA CYS A 258 8.21 10.82 24.49
C CYS A 258 8.34 11.71 25.74
N LYS A 259 7.34 12.55 26.05
CA LYS A 259 7.34 13.46 27.21
C LYS A 259 8.57 14.39 27.25
N GLY A 260 9.06 14.80 26.08
CA GLY A 260 10.27 15.62 25.93
C GLY A 260 11.59 14.86 26.00
N ASP A 261 11.59 13.53 26.21
CA ASP A 261 12.79 12.68 26.11
C ASP A 261 13.08 12.34 24.63
N VAL A 262 13.39 13.38 23.86
CA VAL A 262 13.72 13.31 22.43
C VAL A 262 14.73 14.42 22.12
N PRO A 263 15.69 14.22 21.19
CA PRO A 263 16.54 15.29 20.70
C PRO A 263 15.73 16.45 20.09
N SER A 264 16.41 17.57 19.86
CA SER A 264 15.84 18.73 19.16
C SER A 264 15.26 18.35 17.80
N ARG A 265 14.31 19.16 17.30
CA ARG A 265 13.70 18.93 15.99
C ARG A 265 14.76 18.91 14.89
N GLU A 266 15.71 19.83 14.98
CA GLU A 266 16.83 19.95 14.05
C GLU A 266 17.72 18.71 14.09
N ALA A 267 17.98 18.14 15.28
CA ALA A 267 18.73 16.89 15.40
C ALA A 267 17.98 15.68 14.83
N VAL A 268 16.68 15.56 15.10
CA VAL A 268 15.84 14.52 14.51
C VAL A 268 15.75 14.66 12.98
N ASP A 269 15.67 15.88 12.46
CA ASP A 269 15.69 16.15 11.01
C ASP A 269 17.03 15.77 10.40
N CYS A 270 18.16 16.26 10.93
CA CYS A 270 19.50 15.88 10.48
C CYS A 270 19.68 14.35 10.45
N LEU A 271 19.26 13.66 11.52
CA LEU A 271 19.34 12.20 11.62
C LEU A 271 18.49 11.51 10.55
N CYS A 272 17.21 11.90 10.41
CA CYS A 272 16.31 11.28 9.44
C CYS A 272 16.74 11.56 8.01
N ARG A 273 17.22 12.77 7.71
CA ARG A 273 17.76 13.14 6.39
C ARG A 273 18.99 12.32 6.05
N THR A 274 19.91 12.18 6.99
CA THR A 274 21.13 11.37 6.81
C THR A 274 20.80 9.90 6.59
N ALA A 275 19.91 9.34 7.40
CA ALA A 275 19.44 7.96 7.23
C ALA A 275 18.74 7.75 5.88
N ALA A 276 17.87 8.68 5.46
CA ALA A 276 17.20 8.59 4.18
C ALA A 276 18.15 8.75 2.99
N LEU A 277 19.19 9.59 3.12
CA LEU A 277 20.18 9.76 2.08
C LEU A 277 21.08 8.51 1.93
N LEU A 278 21.33 7.79 3.01
CA LEU A 278 22.29 6.67 3.06
C LEU A 278 21.65 5.28 3.08
N HIS A 279 20.32 5.14 3.16
CA HIS A 279 19.68 3.83 3.27
C HIS A 279 20.02 2.88 2.11
N ASP A 280 20.25 3.43 0.92
CA ASP A 280 20.61 2.70 -0.29
C ASP A 280 22.13 2.60 -0.54
N VAL A 281 22.95 3.13 0.37
CA VAL A 281 24.42 3.21 0.19
C VAL A 281 25.09 1.84 0.11
N GLY A 282 24.42 0.75 0.50
CA GLY A 282 24.95 -0.60 0.38
C GLY A 282 24.70 -1.28 -0.97
N HIS A 283 23.87 -0.72 -1.86
CA HIS A 283 23.49 -1.39 -3.10
C HIS A 283 24.65 -1.55 -4.10
N GLY A 284 24.69 -2.72 -4.76
CA GLY A 284 25.56 -3.02 -5.89
C GLY A 284 24.84 -2.88 -7.25
N PRO A 285 25.48 -3.30 -8.35
CA PRO A 285 24.89 -3.33 -9.69
C PRO A 285 23.52 -4.03 -9.71
N PHE A 286 22.52 -3.50 -10.42
CA PHE A 286 21.17 -4.09 -10.48
C PHE A 286 20.43 -4.24 -9.13
N GLY A 287 20.85 -3.55 -8.06
CA GLY A 287 20.07 -3.43 -6.82
C GLY A 287 19.77 -4.76 -6.13
N HIS A 288 18.48 -5.08 -5.93
CA HIS A 288 18.04 -6.30 -5.23
C HIS A 288 18.49 -7.61 -5.89
N PHE A 289 18.76 -7.60 -7.18
CA PHE A 289 19.28 -8.75 -7.93
C PHE A 289 20.65 -9.14 -7.37
N PHE A 290 21.48 -8.14 -7.07
CA PHE A 290 22.78 -8.36 -6.46
C PHE A 290 22.67 -8.79 -4.99
N ASP A 291 21.68 -8.30 -4.24
CA ASP A 291 21.40 -8.83 -2.90
C ASP A 291 21.11 -10.34 -2.95
N GLU A 292 20.21 -10.74 -3.85
CA GLU A 292 19.70 -12.12 -3.95
C GLU A 292 20.72 -13.11 -4.52
N HIS A 293 21.57 -12.66 -5.46
CA HIS A 293 22.48 -13.54 -6.20
C HIS A 293 23.97 -13.36 -5.87
N PHE A 294 24.33 -12.33 -5.09
CA PHE A 294 25.71 -12.08 -4.68
C PHE A 294 25.86 -11.98 -3.15
N LEU A 295 25.24 -10.98 -2.53
CA LEU A 295 25.50 -10.66 -1.12
C LEU A 295 24.99 -11.74 -0.17
N LYS A 296 23.72 -12.15 -0.34
CA LYS A 296 23.06 -13.08 0.58
C LYS A 296 23.61 -14.51 0.50
N PRO A 297 23.77 -15.14 -0.69
CA PRO A 297 24.22 -16.53 -0.77
C PRO A 297 25.68 -16.73 -0.34
N HIS A 298 26.53 -15.72 -0.54
CA HIS A 298 27.98 -15.88 -0.37
C HIS A 298 28.54 -15.23 0.90
N TYR A 299 27.95 -14.12 1.35
CA TYR A 299 28.46 -13.36 2.48
C TYR A 299 27.44 -13.23 3.62
N GLY A 300 26.20 -13.70 3.42
CA GLY A 300 25.12 -13.53 4.40
C GLY A 300 24.71 -12.07 4.59
N LEU A 301 25.02 -11.21 3.61
CA LEU A 301 24.76 -9.77 3.63
C LEU A 301 23.53 -9.40 2.80
N THR A 302 23.01 -8.21 3.07
CA THR A 302 22.06 -7.46 2.24
C THR A 302 22.59 -6.03 2.07
N HIS A 303 22.08 -5.26 1.11
CA HIS A 303 22.36 -3.83 1.00
C HIS A 303 22.11 -3.08 2.33
N GLU A 304 21.08 -3.43 3.12
CA GLU A 304 20.83 -2.80 4.42
C GLU A 304 22.01 -3.05 5.40
N THR A 305 22.44 -4.31 5.55
CA THR A 305 23.53 -4.67 6.48
C THR A 305 24.90 -4.18 6.01
N LEU A 306 25.16 -4.19 4.70
CA LEU A 306 26.40 -3.65 4.13
C LEU A 306 26.40 -2.12 4.18
N GLY A 307 25.25 -1.50 3.95
CA GLY A 307 25.06 -0.06 4.11
C GLY A 307 25.31 0.39 5.54
N ALA A 308 24.78 -0.33 6.53
CA ALA A 308 25.07 -0.10 7.94
C ALA A 308 26.58 -0.20 8.25
N PHE A 309 27.26 -1.22 7.71
CA PHE A 309 28.71 -1.35 7.86
C PHE A 309 29.46 -0.15 7.27
N ILE A 310 29.12 0.30 6.06
CA ILE A 310 29.71 1.49 5.42
C ILE A 310 29.46 2.74 6.26
N ILE A 311 28.25 2.90 6.79
CA ILE A 311 27.87 4.05 7.64
C ILE A 311 28.71 4.11 8.92
N GLU A 312 28.84 2.98 9.61
CA GLU A 312 29.52 2.90 10.90
C GLU A 312 31.06 2.94 10.80
N HIS A 313 31.65 2.53 9.66
CA HIS A 313 33.10 2.37 9.54
C HIS A 313 33.73 3.40 8.59
N GLU A 314 33.10 3.66 7.44
CA GLU A 314 33.66 4.50 6.38
C GLU A 314 33.14 5.94 6.45
N LEU A 315 31.84 6.11 6.75
CA LEU A 315 31.21 7.42 6.77
C LEU A 315 31.10 8.03 8.17
N ALA A 316 31.35 7.28 9.24
CA ALA A 316 31.10 7.69 10.63
C ALA A 316 31.62 9.09 10.97
N LYS A 317 32.91 9.35 10.71
CA LYS A 317 33.54 10.66 10.99
C LYS A 317 32.92 11.81 10.20
N LEU A 318 32.40 11.55 9.00
CA LEU A 318 31.69 12.57 8.23
C LEU A 318 30.33 12.88 8.87
N LEU A 319 29.62 11.86 9.32
CA LEU A 319 28.29 12.03 9.93
C LEU A 319 28.37 12.75 11.27
N GLU A 320 29.34 12.40 12.11
CA GLU A 320 29.61 13.07 13.39
C GLU A 320 29.91 14.56 13.24
N GLY A 321 30.41 14.98 12.06
CA GLY A 321 30.71 16.37 11.74
C GLY A 321 29.51 17.20 11.25
N ILE A 322 28.34 16.60 11.07
CA ILE A 322 27.12 17.31 10.62
C ILE A 322 26.47 17.95 11.84
N TYR A 323 26.31 19.27 11.83
CA TYR A 323 25.69 20.05 12.92
C TYR A 323 24.44 20.83 12.52
N GLU A 324 24.15 20.95 11.22
CA GLU A 324 23.01 21.70 10.72
C GLU A 324 22.42 21.10 9.44
N CYS A 325 21.11 21.28 9.26
CA CYS A 325 20.35 20.96 8.06
C CYS A 325 19.40 22.13 7.74
N PRO A 326 18.61 22.09 6.64
CA PRO A 326 17.77 23.23 6.26
C PRO A 326 16.70 23.60 7.29
N SER A 327 16.35 22.71 8.22
CA SER A 327 15.44 23.08 9.31
C SER A 327 16.09 23.92 10.40
N GLY A 328 17.42 23.88 10.52
CA GLY A 328 18.23 24.65 11.46
C GLY A 328 19.45 23.90 11.97
N ARG A 329 20.18 24.55 12.89
CA ARG A 329 21.34 24.00 13.60
C ARG A 329 20.88 23.21 14.84
N MET A 330 21.52 22.07 15.10
CA MET A 330 21.30 21.26 16.30
C MET A 330 21.73 22.00 17.58
N GLN A 331 21.20 21.58 18.73
CA GLN A 331 21.57 22.17 20.02
C GLN A 331 22.99 21.76 20.43
N ALA A 332 23.60 22.55 21.32
CA ALA A 332 24.93 22.24 21.84
C ALA A 332 24.94 20.88 22.55
N GLY A 333 25.88 20.01 22.16
CA GLY A 333 26.00 18.65 22.70
C GLY A 333 25.25 17.58 21.91
N GLU A 334 24.45 17.95 20.92
CA GLU A 334 23.84 17.00 19.99
C GLU A 334 24.78 16.72 18.81
N SER A 335 24.82 15.45 18.39
CA SER A 335 25.57 14.99 17.22
C SER A 335 24.85 13.82 16.57
N ILE A 336 25.15 13.55 15.29
CA ILE A 336 24.63 12.37 14.61
C ILE A 336 25.47 11.16 14.98
N ASP A 337 24.85 10.21 15.67
CA ASP A 337 25.45 8.91 15.95
C ASP A 337 25.26 7.98 14.73
N PRO A 338 26.36 7.49 14.10
CA PRO A 338 26.28 6.54 12.99
C PRO A 338 25.49 5.27 13.30
N ALA A 339 25.51 4.80 14.56
CA ALA A 339 24.74 3.63 14.97
C ALA A 339 23.22 3.90 14.94
N HIS A 340 22.78 5.13 15.26
CA HIS A 340 21.37 5.51 15.09
C HIS A 340 20.96 5.52 13.61
N VAL A 341 21.84 5.97 12.71
CA VAL A 341 21.61 5.93 11.26
C VAL A 341 21.49 4.48 10.79
N ALA A 342 22.45 3.63 11.16
CA ALA A 342 22.45 2.20 10.83
C ALA A 342 21.24 1.45 11.38
N MET A 343 20.77 1.80 12.58
CA MET A 343 19.57 1.23 13.19
C MET A 343 18.31 1.57 12.39
N LEU A 344 18.16 2.82 11.94
CA LEU A 344 16.97 3.27 11.20
C LEU A 344 16.84 2.56 9.84
N ILE A 345 17.94 2.36 9.12
CA ILE A 345 17.92 1.79 7.76
C ILE A 345 17.80 0.26 7.73
N GLN A 346 18.07 -0.41 8.85
CA GLN A 346 17.99 -1.87 8.93
C GLN A 346 16.66 -2.33 9.47
N ARG A 347 16.03 -3.29 8.79
CA ARG A 347 14.82 -3.93 9.32
C ARG A 347 15.16 -4.84 10.51
N PRO A 348 14.44 -4.73 11.65
CA PRO A 348 14.68 -5.59 12.79
C PRO A 348 14.32 -7.05 12.46
N LYS A 349 15.16 -7.99 12.88
CA LYS A 349 14.90 -9.45 12.78
C LYS A 349 14.13 -9.99 13.99
N ARG A 350 14.22 -9.31 15.13
CA ARG A 350 13.55 -9.59 16.40
C ARG A 350 13.08 -8.28 17.01
N ASP A 351 12.23 -8.36 18.02
CA ASP A 351 11.95 -7.19 18.85
C ASP A 351 13.23 -6.79 19.61
N ASP A 352 13.78 -5.64 19.24
CA ASP A 352 14.95 -5.00 19.84
C ASP A 352 14.58 -3.64 20.47
N SER A 353 13.28 -3.38 20.67
CA SER A 353 12.78 -2.09 21.17
C SER A 353 13.31 -1.70 22.54
N SER A 354 13.70 -2.67 23.37
CA SER A 354 14.31 -2.43 24.69
C SER A 354 15.76 -1.98 24.63
N GLU A 355 16.43 -2.15 23.49
CA GLU A 355 17.86 -1.82 23.31
C GLU A 355 18.07 -0.36 22.88
N TRP A 356 17.01 0.32 22.47
CA TRP A 356 17.07 1.65 21.88
C TRP A 356 16.15 2.65 22.61
N PRO A 357 16.49 3.96 22.58
CA PRO A 357 15.61 4.99 23.11
C PRO A 357 14.24 4.96 22.43
N ARG A 358 13.17 5.20 23.20
CA ARG A 358 11.79 5.11 22.70
C ARG A 358 11.54 6.00 21.47
N TRP A 359 12.09 7.21 21.46
CA TRP A 359 11.95 8.12 20.32
C TRP A 359 12.54 7.55 19.04
N LEU A 360 13.67 6.83 19.12
CA LEU A 360 14.34 6.22 17.98
C LEU A 360 13.58 4.99 17.48
N VAL A 361 13.04 4.17 18.40
CA VAL A 361 12.15 3.05 18.07
C VAL A 361 10.90 3.54 17.32
N LEU A 362 10.30 4.66 17.75
CA LEU A 362 9.17 5.28 17.05
C LEU A 362 9.57 5.79 15.67
N LEU A 363 10.70 6.49 15.54
CA LEU A 363 11.21 6.97 14.25
C LEU A 363 11.51 5.84 13.26
N ARG A 364 11.90 4.66 13.73
CA ARG A 364 12.16 3.50 12.86
C ARG A 364 10.97 3.13 11.98
N SER A 365 9.74 3.43 12.41
CA SER A 365 8.53 3.23 11.59
C SER A 365 8.50 4.09 10.31
N LEU A 366 9.25 5.20 10.25
CA LEU A 366 9.43 6.01 9.05
C LEU A 366 10.38 5.38 8.02
N PHE A 367 11.09 4.31 8.39
CA PHE A 367 12.03 3.60 7.50
C PHE A 367 11.62 2.14 7.28
N CYS A 368 11.01 1.51 8.27
CA CYS A 368 10.65 0.08 8.25
C CYS A 368 9.14 -0.20 8.31
N GLY A 369 8.29 0.85 8.40
CA GLY A 369 6.84 0.72 8.53
C GLY A 369 6.08 0.55 7.21
N LEU A 370 4.75 0.68 7.27
CA LEU A 370 3.86 0.52 6.10
C LEU A 370 4.06 1.59 5.01
N TYR A 371 4.25 2.84 5.43
CA TYR A 371 4.51 3.98 4.54
C TYR A 371 5.69 4.78 5.13
N THR A 372 6.82 4.65 4.46
CA THR A 372 8.15 5.10 4.89
C THR A 372 8.58 6.29 4.05
N VAL A 373 9.59 7.06 4.48
CA VAL A 373 10.14 8.17 3.69
C VAL A 373 10.74 7.68 2.36
N ASP A 374 11.33 6.48 2.38
CA ASP A 374 11.74 5.72 1.20
C ASP A 374 10.53 5.42 0.28
N SER A 375 9.53 4.69 0.78
CA SER A 375 8.40 4.28 -0.05
C SER A 375 7.47 5.42 -0.48
N MET A 376 7.42 6.51 0.27
CA MET A 376 6.73 7.71 -0.17
C MET A 376 7.41 8.34 -1.39
N ASP A 377 8.74 8.31 -1.48
CA ASP A 377 9.47 8.77 -2.67
C ASP A 377 9.33 7.78 -3.83
N PHE A 378 9.77 6.52 -3.68
CA PHE A 378 9.87 5.62 -4.83
C PHE A 378 8.52 5.35 -5.47
N VAL A 379 7.42 5.29 -4.71
CA VAL A 379 6.08 5.05 -5.30
C VAL A 379 5.67 6.22 -6.20
N LEU A 380 6.01 7.46 -5.86
CA LEU A 380 5.76 8.61 -6.75
C LEU A 380 6.74 8.62 -7.91
N ARG A 381 8.03 8.43 -7.62
CA ARG A 381 9.12 8.51 -8.59
C ARG A 381 9.02 7.44 -9.64
N ASP A 382 8.86 6.18 -9.25
CA ASP A 382 8.75 5.06 -10.17
C ASP A 382 7.49 5.18 -11.00
N ALA A 383 6.37 5.59 -10.40
CA ALA A 383 5.15 5.83 -11.16
C ALA A 383 5.32 6.94 -12.22
N TYR A 384 6.04 8.01 -11.88
CA TYR A 384 6.34 9.09 -12.80
C TYR A 384 7.31 8.66 -13.91
N MET A 385 8.45 8.08 -13.55
CA MET A 385 9.53 7.71 -14.47
C MET A 385 9.16 6.55 -15.39
N THR A 386 8.28 5.64 -14.97
CA THR A 386 7.77 4.56 -15.82
C THR A 386 6.61 4.98 -16.71
N GLY A 387 6.09 6.20 -16.53
CA GLY A 387 4.88 6.68 -17.20
C GLY A 387 3.58 6.06 -16.67
N TYR A 388 3.63 5.32 -15.55
CA TYR A 388 2.45 4.70 -14.93
C TYR A 388 1.44 5.74 -14.43
N SER A 389 1.93 6.78 -13.74
CA SER A 389 1.09 7.87 -13.26
C SER A 389 1.90 9.11 -12.87
N ALA A 390 1.46 10.29 -13.31
CA ALA A 390 2.06 11.56 -12.88
C ALA A 390 1.64 11.99 -11.47
N ARG A 391 0.56 11.42 -10.90
CA ARG A 391 0.05 11.70 -9.55
C ARG A 391 -0.48 10.42 -8.91
N ALA A 392 0.44 9.62 -8.40
CA ALA A 392 0.15 8.25 -8.00
C ALA A 392 -0.72 8.13 -6.73
N TYR A 393 -0.53 9.01 -5.74
CA TYR A 393 -1.35 9.15 -4.53
C TYR A 393 -1.22 10.57 -3.92
N ASP A 394 -2.10 10.90 -2.97
CA ASP A 394 -2.12 12.20 -2.28
C ASP A 394 -1.19 12.20 -1.05
N LEU A 395 0.06 12.59 -1.30
CA LEU A 395 1.11 12.67 -0.28
C LEU A 395 0.81 13.73 0.80
N GLU A 396 0.31 14.90 0.41
CA GLU A 396 -0.01 15.99 1.33
C GLU A 396 -1.03 15.53 2.38
N ARG A 397 -2.07 14.83 1.92
CA ARG A 397 -3.10 14.29 2.80
C ARG A 397 -2.58 13.15 3.67
N LEU A 398 -1.71 12.29 3.15
CA LEU A 398 -1.11 11.19 3.93
C LEU A 398 -0.29 11.74 5.10
N LEU A 399 0.60 12.70 4.86
CA LEU A 399 1.40 13.35 5.90
C LEU A 399 0.52 14.12 6.89
N ARG A 400 -0.40 14.95 6.39
CA ARG A 400 -1.26 15.81 7.22
C ARG A 400 -2.07 15.05 8.28
N TYR A 401 -2.45 13.81 7.98
CA TYR A 401 -3.24 12.97 8.88
C TYR A 401 -2.41 11.92 9.63
N SER A 402 -1.09 11.93 9.48
CA SER A 402 -0.17 11.07 10.24
C SER A 402 0.35 11.79 11.49
N PHE A 403 0.57 11.05 12.56
CA PHE A 403 1.15 11.52 13.82
C PHE A 403 1.64 10.33 14.66
N PHE A 404 2.49 10.55 15.66
CA PHE A 404 2.86 9.53 16.63
C PHE A 404 1.85 9.47 17.78
N SER A 405 1.38 8.26 18.09
CA SER A 405 0.67 7.97 19.34
C SER A 405 1.56 7.15 20.27
N ASP A 406 1.12 6.92 21.51
CA ASP A 406 1.83 6.05 22.45
C ASP A 406 2.17 4.66 21.89
N ARG A 407 1.40 4.20 20.90
CA ARG A 407 1.60 2.89 20.27
C ARG A 407 2.55 2.91 19.07
N GLY A 408 2.73 4.05 18.39
CA GLY A 408 3.49 4.13 17.16
C GLY A 408 2.94 5.12 16.13
N LEU A 409 3.43 5.03 14.89
CA LEU A 409 2.96 5.86 13.78
C LEU A 409 1.49 5.58 13.49
N THR A 410 0.68 6.63 13.58
CA THR A 410 -0.77 6.55 13.61
C THR A 410 -1.36 7.44 12.52
N ILE A 411 -2.34 6.91 11.78
CA ILE A 411 -3.11 7.69 10.81
C ILE A 411 -4.50 7.99 11.33
N HIS A 412 -4.93 9.24 11.21
CA HIS A 412 -6.29 9.64 11.49
C HIS A 412 -7.26 9.06 10.44
N GLN A 413 -8.46 8.64 10.82
CA GLN A 413 -9.45 8.02 9.91
C GLN A 413 -9.70 8.81 8.62
N LYS A 414 -9.69 10.15 8.66
CA LYS A 414 -9.81 11.04 7.49
C LYS A 414 -8.66 10.90 6.45
N GLY A 415 -7.49 10.42 6.86
CA GLY A 415 -6.34 10.15 6.00
C GLY A 415 -6.33 8.75 5.40
N LEU A 416 -7.22 7.84 5.85
CA LEU A 416 -7.18 6.44 5.47
C LEU A 416 -7.31 6.22 3.96
N SER A 417 -8.12 7.03 3.26
CA SER A 417 -8.25 6.92 1.80
C SER A 417 -6.94 7.20 1.06
N ALA A 418 -6.11 8.13 1.57
CA ALA A 418 -4.79 8.41 1.00
C ALA A 418 -3.84 7.24 1.21
N LEU A 419 -3.85 6.65 2.41
CA LEU A 419 -3.04 5.47 2.73
C LEU A 419 -3.45 4.24 1.90
N ILE A 420 -4.76 3.99 1.76
CA ILE A 420 -5.26 2.90 0.92
C ILE A 420 -4.81 3.09 -0.53
N LYS A 421 -4.94 4.31 -1.07
CA LYS A 421 -4.50 4.59 -2.44
C LYS A 421 -2.98 4.40 -2.58
N PHE A 422 -2.19 4.85 -1.61
CA PHE A 422 -0.74 4.61 -1.56
C PHE A 422 -0.41 3.11 -1.62
N VAL A 423 -1.01 2.29 -0.76
CA VAL A 423 -0.78 0.83 -0.71
C VAL A 423 -1.21 0.15 -2.01
N GLN A 424 -2.36 0.55 -2.59
CA GLN A 424 -2.84 0.05 -3.87
C GLN A 424 -1.87 0.38 -5.00
N THR A 425 -1.46 1.64 -5.12
CA THR A 425 -0.52 2.10 -6.15
C THR A 425 0.83 1.38 -6.00
N LYS A 426 1.37 1.26 -4.79
CA LYS A 426 2.59 0.50 -4.53
C LYS A 426 2.46 -0.92 -5.07
N SER A 427 1.38 -1.62 -4.74
CA SER A 427 1.20 -2.98 -5.24
C SER A 427 0.95 -3.05 -6.75
N GLU A 428 0.30 -2.06 -7.34
CA GLU A 428 0.14 -1.98 -8.80
C GLU A 428 1.49 -1.83 -9.49
N LEU A 429 2.42 -1.04 -8.94
CA LEU A 429 3.79 -0.93 -9.46
C LEU A 429 4.54 -2.27 -9.38
N PHE A 430 4.40 -3.01 -8.26
CA PHE A 430 4.94 -4.37 -8.17
C PHE A 430 4.39 -5.29 -9.27
N ARG A 431 3.08 -5.28 -9.49
CA ARG A 431 2.44 -6.14 -10.49
C ARG A 431 2.79 -5.75 -11.92
N ALA A 432 2.72 -4.45 -12.21
CA ALA A 432 2.79 -3.92 -13.58
C ALA A 432 4.21 -3.64 -14.04
N VAL A 433 5.10 -3.20 -13.15
CA VAL A 433 6.46 -2.73 -13.48
C VAL A 433 7.50 -3.70 -12.96
N TYR A 434 7.64 -3.85 -11.64
CA TYR A 434 8.77 -4.58 -11.05
C TYR A 434 8.71 -6.08 -11.38
N PHE A 435 7.50 -6.65 -11.38
CA PHE A 435 7.25 -8.02 -11.79
C PHE A 435 6.73 -8.10 -13.23
N HIS A 436 7.03 -7.14 -14.10
CA HIS A 436 6.66 -7.27 -15.50
C HIS A 436 7.33 -8.52 -16.11
N ARG A 437 6.57 -9.34 -16.82
CA ARG A 437 7.02 -10.66 -17.32
C ARG A 437 8.34 -10.61 -18.10
N THR A 438 8.56 -9.57 -18.90
CA THR A 438 9.80 -9.38 -19.67
C THR A 438 10.96 -8.90 -18.81
N VAL A 439 10.71 -8.08 -17.78
CA VAL A 439 11.75 -7.67 -16.82
C VAL A 439 12.27 -8.91 -16.10
N ARG A 440 11.36 -9.75 -15.60
CA ARG A 440 11.69 -11.04 -14.97
C ARG A 440 12.41 -12.01 -15.90
N ALA A 441 12.08 -12.03 -17.19
CA ALA A 441 12.82 -12.82 -18.18
C ALA A 441 14.28 -12.35 -18.33
N ILE A 442 14.50 -11.03 -18.35
CA ILE A 442 15.85 -10.44 -18.40
C ILE A 442 16.61 -10.77 -17.11
N ASP A 443 16.00 -10.57 -15.94
CA ASP A 443 16.59 -10.93 -14.64
C ASP A 443 17.02 -12.40 -14.59
N LYS A 444 16.17 -13.31 -15.08
CA LYS A 444 16.48 -14.75 -15.14
C LYS A 444 17.66 -15.05 -16.06
N THR A 445 17.70 -14.41 -17.24
CA THR A 445 18.83 -14.56 -18.17
C THR A 445 20.12 -14.00 -17.55
N LEU A 446 20.03 -12.84 -16.87
CA LEU A 446 21.13 -12.21 -16.18
C LEU A 446 21.64 -13.06 -15.01
N ARG A 447 20.75 -13.68 -14.23
CA ARG A 447 21.12 -14.57 -13.11
C ARG A 447 22.06 -15.68 -13.55
N ASP A 448 21.69 -16.38 -14.62
CA ASP A 448 22.41 -17.59 -15.05
C ASP A 448 23.85 -17.24 -15.51
N ILE A 449 24.06 -16.10 -16.16
CA ILE A 449 25.40 -15.64 -16.53
C ILE A 449 26.15 -14.96 -15.37
N PHE A 450 25.45 -14.26 -14.49
CA PHE A 450 26.05 -13.54 -13.38
C PHE A 450 26.70 -14.50 -12.37
N VAL A 451 26.05 -15.63 -12.07
CA VAL A 451 26.60 -16.68 -11.19
C VAL A 451 27.93 -17.21 -11.75
N ASP A 452 27.98 -17.51 -13.05
CA ASP A 452 29.20 -18.01 -13.72
C ASP A 452 30.32 -16.96 -13.79
N SER A 453 29.93 -15.68 -13.83
CA SER A 453 30.83 -14.53 -14.00
C SER A 453 31.32 -13.95 -12.67
N ARG A 454 30.69 -14.31 -11.56
CA ARG A 454 30.85 -13.71 -10.23
C ARG A 454 32.30 -13.50 -9.81
N GLU A 455 33.11 -14.56 -9.87
CA GLU A 455 34.51 -14.52 -9.43
C GLU A 455 35.40 -13.63 -10.30
N LEU A 456 34.99 -13.37 -11.54
CA LEU A 456 35.69 -12.49 -12.46
C LEU A 456 35.22 -11.03 -12.33
N LEU A 457 34.00 -10.82 -11.82
CA LEU A 457 33.40 -9.51 -11.58
C LEU A 457 33.86 -8.91 -10.25
N PHE A 458 33.71 -9.66 -9.16
CA PHE A 458 34.10 -9.22 -7.82
C PHE A 458 34.41 -10.44 -6.91
N PRO A 459 35.69 -10.84 -6.76
CA PRO A 459 36.08 -12.06 -6.05
C PRO A 459 36.18 -11.95 -4.52
N HIS A 460 35.91 -10.79 -3.93
CA HIS A 460 36.16 -10.51 -2.52
C HIS A 460 34.87 -10.27 -1.72
N ASP A 461 34.93 -10.38 -0.39
CA ASP A 461 33.90 -9.83 0.48
C ASP A 461 33.92 -8.29 0.35
N PRO A 462 32.81 -7.64 0.01
CA PRO A 462 32.75 -6.18 -0.11
C PRO A 462 33.26 -5.42 1.12
N ARG A 463 33.10 -5.98 2.33
CA ARG A 463 33.55 -5.37 3.59
C ARG A 463 35.07 -5.28 3.71
N GLU A 464 35.80 -6.17 3.03
CA GLU A 464 37.26 -6.21 3.05
C GLU A 464 37.87 -5.31 1.98
N ARG A 465 37.09 -4.94 0.95
CA ARG A 465 37.53 -4.19 -0.23
C ARG A 465 36.55 -3.06 -0.57
N LEU A 466 36.27 -2.21 0.41
CA LEU A 466 35.32 -1.10 0.30
C LEU A 466 35.64 -0.16 -0.86
N ASP A 467 36.91 0.16 -1.09
CA ASP A 467 37.34 1.02 -2.22
C ASP A 467 36.98 0.42 -3.59
N ASP A 468 37.15 -0.90 -3.74
CA ASP A 468 36.80 -1.59 -4.97
C ASP A 468 35.29 -1.69 -5.11
N TYR A 469 34.57 -1.95 -4.02
CA TYR A 469 33.11 -2.00 -4.02
C TYR A 469 32.49 -0.64 -4.34
N CYS A 470 33.08 0.47 -3.85
CA CYS A 470 32.64 1.82 -4.18
C CYS A 470 32.77 2.13 -5.68
N ARG A 471 33.69 1.47 -6.39
CA ARG A 471 33.84 1.58 -7.85
C ARG A 471 32.99 0.56 -8.61
N PHE A 472 32.49 -0.46 -7.94
CA PHE A 472 31.72 -1.54 -8.55
C PHE A 472 30.24 -1.15 -8.70
N THR A 473 29.96 -0.50 -9.81
CA THR A 473 28.62 -0.02 -10.22
C THR A 473 28.11 -0.77 -11.45
N GLU A 474 26.84 -0.59 -11.81
CA GLU A 474 26.27 -1.20 -13.00
C GLU A 474 27.02 -0.77 -14.27
N TRP A 475 27.45 0.49 -14.34
CA TRP A 475 28.25 0.99 -15.46
C TRP A 475 29.61 0.32 -15.54
N SER A 476 30.32 0.21 -14.41
CA SER A 476 31.62 -0.47 -14.38
C SER A 476 31.50 -1.93 -14.83
N LEU A 477 30.48 -2.63 -14.34
CA LEU A 477 30.19 -4.02 -14.71
C LEU A 477 29.93 -4.15 -16.20
N LEU A 478 29.01 -3.34 -16.76
CA LEU A 478 28.62 -3.40 -18.16
C LEU A 478 29.79 -3.05 -19.10
N ILE A 479 30.61 -2.06 -18.73
CA ILE A 479 31.83 -1.71 -19.49
C ILE A 479 32.85 -2.85 -19.42
N ASP A 480 33.08 -3.42 -18.24
CA ASP A 480 34.09 -4.47 -18.07
C ASP A 480 33.72 -5.71 -18.86
N VAL A 481 32.48 -6.20 -18.74
CA VAL A 481 32.03 -7.39 -19.49
C VAL A 481 32.02 -7.16 -20.99
N SER A 482 31.77 -5.94 -21.47
CA SER A 482 31.84 -5.61 -22.91
C SER A 482 33.25 -5.77 -23.50
N ARG A 483 34.29 -5.74 -22.67
CA ARG A 483 35.70 -5.90 -23.08
C ARG A 483 36.20 -7.33 -22.95
N TRP A 484 35.39 -8.25 -22.44
CA TRP A 484 35.84 -9.61 -22.12
C TRP A 484 36.24 -10.43 -23.36
N ALA A 485 35.65 -10.14 -24.53
CA ALA A 485 36.01 -10.78 -25.79
C ALA A 485 37.48 -10.56 -26.18
N GLU A 486 38.03 -9.40 -25.83
CA GLU A 486 39.41 -8.99 -26.11
C GLU A 486 40.38 -9.27 -24.95
N SER A 487 39.88 -9.85 -23.84
CA SER A 487 40.69 -10.08 -22.64
C SER A 487 41.76 -11.15 -22.87
N SER A 488 42.91 -11.02 -22.24
CA SER A 488 43.93 -12.08 -22.19
C SER A 488 43.51 -13.29 -21.33
N ASP A 489 42.52 -13.13 -20.45
CA ASP A 489 41.96 -14.19 -19.61
C ASP A 489 41.02 -15.11 -20.41
N ALA A 490 41.35 -16.40 -20.47
CA ALA A 490 40.56 -17.40 -21.19
C ALA A 490 39.14 -17.59 -20.61
N LYS A 491 38.96 -17.46 -19.29
CA LYS A 491 37.63 -17.58 -18.67
C LYS A 491 36.73 -16.42 -19.06
N LYS A 492 37.28 -15.19 -19.10
CA LYS A 492 36.53 -14.00 -19.57
C LYS A 492 36.10 -14.15 -21.02
N ARG A 493 37.01 -14.58 -21.91
CA ARG A 493 36.67 -14.85 -23.33
C ARG A 493 35.60 -15.94 -23.50
N LEU A 494 35.60 -16.96 -22.64
CA LEU A 494 34.59 -18.03 -22.68
C LEU A 494 33.18 -17.51 -22.35
N LEU A 495 33.07 -16.56 -21.43
CA LEU A 495 31.79 -15.98 -21.00
C LEU A 495 31.34 -14.78 -21.86
N ALA A 496 32.27 -14.15 -22.57
CA ALA A 496 32.00 -12.94 -23.35
C ALA A 496 30.81 -13.07 -24.33
N PRO A 497 30.66 -14.15 -25.13
CA PRO A 497 29.52 -14.27 -26.04
C PRO A 497 28.17 -14.26 -25.32
N ARG A 498 28.09 -14.82 -24.10
CA ARG A 498 26.85 -14.79 -23.31
C ARG A 498 26.55 -13.38 -22.81
N TRP A 499 27.57 -12.60 -22.44
CA TRP A 499 27.40 -11.20 -22.03
C TRP A 499 27.03 -10.30 -23.20
N GLU A 500 27.64 -10.50 -24.37
CA GLU A 500 27.29 -9.77 -25.60
C GLU A 500 25.81 -9.93 -25.97
N ARG A 501 25.25 -11.13 -25.76
CA ARG A 501 23.81 -11.38 -25.94
C ARG A 501 22.96 -10.56 -24.98
N ILE A 502 23.30 -10.51 -23.69
CA ILE A 502 22.61 -9.66 -22.71
C ILE A 502 22.71 -8.18 -23.10
N LEU A 503 23.90 -7.70 -23.45
CA LEU A 503 24.15 -6.32 -23.89
C LEU A 503 23.36 -5.97 -25.17
N GLY A 504 23.23 -6.94 -26.09
CA GLY A 504 22.40 -6.86 -27.28
C GLY A 504 20.91 -7.06 -27.05
N ARG A 505 20.46 -7.22 -25.79
CA ARG A 505 19.06 -7.46 -25.39
C ARG A 505 18.48 -8.76 -26.00
N GLU A 506 19.32 -9.76 -26.21
CA GLU A 506 18.90 -11.12 -26.57
C GLU A 506 18.48 -11.91 -25.32
N VAL A 507 17.20 -11.84 -24.99
CA VAL A 507 16.62 -12.56 -23.84
C VAL A 507 16.33 -14.01 -24.22
N ASP A 508 16.83 -14.96 -23.42
CA ASP A 508 16.67 -16.40 -23.66
C ASP A 508 15.25 -16.89 -23.36
N TRP A 509 14.59 -16.25 -22.39
CA TRP A 509 13.32 -16.69 -21.83
C TRP A 509 12.15 -15.85 -22.35
N ILE A 510 11.02 -16.50 -22.62
CA ILE A 510 9.73 -15.86 -22.89
C ILE A 510 8.65 -16.47 -22.01
N ALA A 511 7.83 -15.61 -21.40
CA ALA A 511 6.69 -16.06 -20.61
C ALA A 511 5.63 -16.63 -21.55
N VAL A 512 5.24 -17.88 -21.36
CA VAL A 512 4.20 -18.55 -22.13
C VAL A 512 2.88 -18.62 -21.37
N GLU A 513 2.94 -18.70 -20.04
CA GLU A 513 1.78 -18.67 -19.15
C GLU A 513 1.95 -17.61 -18.06
N ASP A 514 0.86 -16.92 -17.71
CA ASP A 514 0.81 -15.93 -16.63
C ASP A 514 -0.56 -15.99 -15.92
N ARG A 515 -0.58 -16.51 -14.70
CA ARG A 515 -1.79 -16.65 -13.87
C ARG A 515 -1.65 -15.85 -12.60
N ASN A 516 -2.68 -15.09 -12.25
CA ASN A 516 -2.71 -14.33 -11.00
C ASN A 516 -3.55 -15.09 -9.97
N VAL A 517 -2.92 -15.50 -8.87
CA VAL A 517 -3.60 -16.12 -7.74
C VAL A 517 -3.72 -15.10 -6.61
N THR A 518 -4.96 -14.81 -6.21
CA THR A 518 -5.26 -13.89 -5.11
C THR A 518 -5.71 -14.69 -3.90
N TYR A 519 -4.97 -14.59 -2.80
CA TYR A 519 -5.29 -15.28 -1.55
C TYR A 519 -6.12 -14.39 -0.63
N ARG A 520 -7.21 -14.94 -0.09
CA ARG A 520 -8.08 -14.28 0.90
C ARG A 520 -7.73 -14.71 2.34
N PRO A 521 -8.13 -13.93 3.36
CA PRO A 521 -7.94 -14.32 4.76
C PRO A 521 -8.55 -15.70 5.05
N GLY A 522 -7.75 -16.64 5.55
CA GLY A 522 -8.15 -18.03 5.83
C GLY A 522 -7.74 -19.05 4.76
N GLU A 523 -7.32 -18.60 3.57
CA GLU A 523 -6.72 -19.47 2.56
C GLU A 523 -5.23 -19.64 2.86
N SER A 524 -4.74 -20.87 2.96
CA SER A 524 -3.33 -21.13 3.27
C SER A 524 -2.47 -20.96 2.02
N GLU A 525 -1.60 -19.95 2.04
CA GLU A 525 -0.63 -19.68 0.98
C GLU A 525 0.46 -20.77 0.91
N GLN A 526 0.88 -21.34 2.06
CA GLN A 526 1.98 -22.32 2.16
C GLN A 526 1.64 -23.72 1.66
N SER A 527 0.43 -23.90 1.15
CA SER A 527 -0.15 -25.21 0.87
C SER A 527 -0.74 -25.35 -0.52
N SER A 528 -0.64 -24.28 -1.30
CA SER A 528 -0.92 -24.34 -2.72
C SER A 528 0.32 -24.87 -3.46
N LEU A 529 0.13 -25.59 -4.57
CA LEU A 529 1.20 -25.90 -5.52
C LEU A 529 1.98 -24.64 -5.96
N PHE A 530 1.32 -23.47 -5.91
CA PHE A 530 1.92 -22.16 -6.19
C PHE A 530 2.80 -21.62 -5.07
N SER A 531 3.09 -22.37 -4.00
CA SER A 531 3.96 -21.91 -2.91
C SER A 531 5.45 -22.04 -3.23
N ASP A 532 5.83 -23.05 -4.02
CA ASP A 532 7.21 -23.39 -4.37
C ASP A 532 7.36 -23.61 -5.89
N ALA A 533 8.42 -23.04 -6.46
CA ALA A 533 8.66 -23.07 -7.90
C ALA A 533 9.01 -24.49 -8.39
N GLY A 534 9.76 -25.26 -7.59
CA GLY A 534 10.16 -26.62 -7.94
C GLY A 534 9.00 -27.62 -7.86
N LEU A 535 8.13 -27.49 -6.85
CA LEU A 535 6.91 -28.30 -6.76
C LEU A 535 5.99 -28.06 -7.96
N LEU A 536 5.78 -26.80 -8.34
CA LEU A 536 4.96 -26.48 -9.51
C LEU A 536 5.61 -26.99 -10.81
N GLU A 537 6.92 -26.80 -10.96
CA GLU A 537 7.65 -27.31 -12.12
C GLU A 537 7.49 -28.82 -12.26
N HIS A 538 7.70 -29.57 -11.18
CA HIS A 538 7.51 -31.02 -11.16
C HIS A 538 6.07 -31.43 -11.50
N ALA A 539 5.08 -30.71 -10.95
CA ALA A 539 3.67 -30.97 -11.22
C ALA A 539 3.31 -30.74 -12.70
N ILE A 540 3.87 -29.70 -13.33
CA ILE A 540 3.70 -29.44 -14.77
C ILE A 540 4.38 -30.56 -15.57
N ARG A 541 5.65 -30.88 -15.27
CA ARG A 541 6.41 -31.93 -15.98
C ARG A 541 5.70 -33.28 -15.97
N SER A 542 5.15 -33.69 -14.83
CA SER A 542 4.40 -34.96 -14.69
C SER A 542 3.16 -35.09 -15.59
N ARG A 543 2.70 -33.99 -16.20
CA ARG A 543 1.54 -33.93 -17.10
C ARG A 543 1.91 -33.63 -18.54
N LEU A 544 3.20 -33.36 -18.81
CA LEU A 544 3.68 -33.16 -20.17
C LEU A 544 3.79 -34.52 -20.91
N PRO A 545 3.61 -34.54 -22.23
CA PRO A 545 3.97 -35.68 -23.07
C PRO A 545 5.44 -36.09 -22.86
N ALA A 546 5.72 -37.40 -22.92
CA ALA A 546 7.04 -37.97 -22.60
C ALA A 546 8.18 -37.46 -23.51
N ASP A 547 7.86 -37.01 -24.72
CA ASP A 547 8.81 -36.43 -25.67
C ASP A 547 9.23 -34.98 -25.33
N ILE A 548 8.47 -34.30 -24.46
CA ILE A 548 8.74 -32.92 -24.02
C ILE A 548 8.80 -32.75 -22.50
N GLU A 549 8.84 -33.85 -21.74
CA GLU A 549 8.93 -33.83 -20.27
C GLU A 549 10.18 -33.08 -19.77
N ASP A 550 11.31 -33.21 -20.48
CA ASP A 550 12.60 -32.58 -20.18
C ASP A 550 12.79 -31.18 -20.78
N LEU A 551 11.70 -30.56 -21.26
CA LEU A 551 11.75 -29.21 -21.84
C LEU A 551 12.42 -28.20 -20.88
N PRO A 552 13.41 -27.40 -21.33
CA PRO A 552 13.97 -26.32 -20.54
C PRO A 552 12.89 -25.30 -20.19
N MET A 553 12.59 -25.17 -18.90
CA MET A 553 11.50 -24.35 -18.38
C MET A 553 11.96 -23.65 -17.11
N GLN A 554 11.46 -22.44 -16.87
CA GLN A 554 11.63 -21.77 -15.58
C GLN A 554 10.30 -21.30 -15.03
N ILE A 555 10.08 -21.55 -13.74
CA ILE A 555 8.94 -21.03 -13.00
C ILE A 555 9.34 -19.71 -12.31
N ASP A 556 8.45 -18.72 -12.32
CA ASP A 556 8.55 -17.50 -11.53
C ASP A 556 7.25 -17.33 -10.72
N LEU A 557 7.40 -17.26 -9.39
CA LEU A 557 6.28 -17.12 -8.45
C LEU A 557 6.38 -15.82 -7.64
N PRO A 558 6.46 -14.63 -8.27
CA PRO A 558 6.70 -13.40 -7.55
C PRO A 558 5.52 -13.10 -6.63
N ARG A 559 5.85 -12.72 -5.39
CA ARG A 559 4.89 -12.45 -4.32
C ARG A 559 5.03 -11.00 -3.86
N HIS A 560 3.91 -10.27 -3.83
CA HIS A 560 3.84 -8.97 -3.17
C HIS A 560 2.82 -9.00 -2.04
N ILE A 561 3.20 -8.49 -0.88
CA ILE A 561 2.35 -8.39 0.31
C ILE A 561 1.73 -6.99 0.35
N TYR A 562 0.39 -6.90 0.35
CA TYR A 562 -0.32 -5.62 0.52
C TYR A 562 -0.41 -5.20 1.98
N ARG A 563 -0.52 -6.19 2.88
CA ARG A 563 -0.74 -6.00 4.31
C ARG A 563 0.42 -6.66 5.07
N PRO A 564 1.28 -5.91 5.79
CA PRO A 564 2.35 -6.50 6.59
C PRO A 564 1.80 -7.66 7.41
N ASP A 565 2.46 -8.82 7.32
CA ASP A 565 2.06 -10.01 8.06
C ASP A 565 1.99 -9.68 9.56
N ALA A 566 0.94 -10.15 10.25
CA ALA A 566 0.82 -9.95 11.70
C ALA A 566 1.98 -10.60 12.48
N LEU A 567 2.72 -11.52 11.86
CA LEU A 567 3.85 -12.24 12.43
C LEU A 567 5.23 -11.64 12.08
N ALA A 568 5.31 -10.62 11.23
CA ALA A 568 6.59 -9.98 10.91
C ALA A 568 7.15 -9.20 12.11
N ALA A 569 8.47 -9.08 12.24
CA ALA A 569 9.09 -8.29 13.32
C ALA A 569 8.73 -6.79 13.25
N THR A 570 8.24 -6.31 12.10
CA THR A 570 7.70 -4.95 11.90
C THR A 570 6.16 -4.89 11.96
N ALA A 571 5.48 -6.00 12.28
CA ALA A 571 4.05 -6.04 12.50
C ALA A 571 3.67 -5.15 13.69
N GLY A 572 2.48 -4.51 13.62
CA GLY A 572 2.00 -3.67 14.71
C GLY A 572 2.71 -2.32 14.85
N GLN A 573 3.44 -1.84 13.84
CA GLN A 573 4.06 -0.51 13.89
C GLN A 573 3.14 0.63 13.40
N ASN A 574 2.00 0.30 12.78
CA ASN A 574 1.06 1.27 12.21
C ASN A 574 -0.34 1.15 12.81
N TYR A 575 -0.92 2.30 13.14
CA TYR A 575 -2.18 2.39 13.86
C TYR A 575 -3.17 3.32 13.19
N GLN A 576 -4.45 3.18 13.54
CA GLN A 576 -5.51 4.08 13.13
C GLN A 576 -6.14 4.75 14.33
N PHE A 577 -6.33 6.07 14.26
CA PHE A 577 -7.12 6.82 15.22
C PHE A 577 -8.55 7.04 14.71
N LYS A 578 -9.54 6.63 15.52
CA LYS A 578 -10.97 6.81 15.24
C LYS A 578 -11.56 7.90 16.14
N PRO A 579 -11.84 9.11 15.61
CA PRO A 579 -12.34 10.24 16.40
C PRO A 579 -13.65 9.97 17.12
N SER A 580 -14.52 9.15 16.54
CA SER A 580 -15.82 8.77 17.13
C SER A 580 -15.68 8.05 18.47
N THR A 581 -14.55 7.38 18.70
CA THR A 581 -14.26 6.62 19.93
C THR A 581 -13.16 7.23 20.77
N GLY A 582 -12.37 8.16 20.20
CA GLY A 582 -11.17 8.71 20.80
C GLY A 582 -10.03 7.68 21.00
N LYS A 583 -10.11 6.51 20.36
CA LYS A 583 -9.18 5.40 20.57
C LYS A 583 -8.29 5.15 19.36
N VAL A 584 -7.11 4.60 19.65
CA VAL A 584 -6.11 4.11 18.68
C VAL A 584 -6.25 2.60 18.57
N TYR A 585 -6.39 2.10 17.35
CA TYR A 585 -6.53 0.68 17.02
C TYR A 585 -5.38 0.24 16.11
N PRO A 586 -4.95 -1.03 16.17
CA PRO A 586 -4.13 -1.60 15.10
C PRO A 586 -4.77 -1.32 13.74
N LEU A 587 -3.98 -0.86 12.76
CA LEU A 587 -4.51 -0.54 11.43
C LEU A 587 -5.10 -1.78 10.74
N THR A 588 -4.58 -2.97 11.08
CA THR A 588 -5.04 -4.28 10.61
C THR A 588 -6.52 -4.56 10.89
N ASP A 589 -7.11 -3.89 11.89
CA ASP A 589 -8.49 -4.13 12.32
C ASP A 589 -9.52 -3.31 11.52
N ASP A 590 -9.07 -2.33 10.73
CA ASP A 590 -9.95 -1.49 9.93
C ASP A 590 -10.65 -2.27 8.81
N GLN A 591 -11.95 -2.03 8.61
CA GLN A 591 -12.75 -2.78 7.64
C GLN A 591 -12.36 -2.48 6.19
N LEU A 592 -12.05 -1.21 5.86
CA LEU A 592 -11.62 -0.83 4.51
C LEU A 592 -10.23 -1.38 4.22
N PHE A 593 -9.34 -1.35 5.22
CA PHE A 593 -8.01 -1.96 5.08
C PHE A 593 -8.10 -3.49 4.89
N ARG A 594 -9.02 -4.18 5.60
CA ARG A 594 -9.23 -5.63 5.46
C ARG A 594 -9.77 -6.07 4.10
N GLN A 595 -10.42 -5.17 3.35
CA GLN A 595 -10.91 -5.45 2.00
C GLN A 595 -9.79 -5.53 0.96
N LEU A 596 -8.59 -5.00 1.25
CA LEU A 596 -7.44 -5.19 0.38
C LEU A 596 -7.04 -6.68 0.35
N PRO A 597 -6.51 -7.22 -0.75
CA PRO A 597 -5.90 -8.56 -0.75
C PRO A 597 -4.84 -8.68 0.35
N VAL A 598 -4.55 -9.90 0.84
CA VAL A 598 -3.43 -10.10 1.78
C VAL A 598 -2.11 -10.03 1.02
N ALA A 599 -2.03 -10.84 -0.03
CA ALA A 599 -0.91 -10.92 -0.96
C ALA A 599 -1.41 -11.22 -2.37
N HIS A 600 -0.62 -10.83 -3.35
CA HIS A 600 -0.76 -11.28 -4.73
C HIS A 600 0.42 -12.16 -5.09
N ARG A 601 0.15 -13.30 -5.71
CA ARG A 601 1.17 -14.16 -6.29
C ARG A 601 0.87 -14.33 -7.78
N ALA A 602 1.84 -13.98 -8.62
CA ALA A 602 1.77 -14.39 -10.02
C ALA A 602 2.38 -15.78 -10.14
N CYS A 603 1.87 -16.59 -11.05
CA CYS A 603 2.41 -17.86 -11.47
C CYS A 603 2.77 -17.72 -12.94
N ARG A 604 4.08 -17.70 -13.24
CA ARG A 604 4.56 -17.58 -14.61
C ARG A 604 5.45 -18.73 -14.99
N VAL A 605 5.23 -19.21 -16.20
CA VAL A 605 6.04 -20.26 -16.82
C VAL A 605 6.78 -19.65 -18.00
N TYR A 606 8.08 -19.86 -18.03
CA TYR A 606 8.98 -19.38 -19.07
C TYR A 606 9.55 -20.55 -19.86
N LEU A 607 9.53 -20.43 -21.19
CA LEU A 607 10.21 -21.34 -22.10
C LEU A 607 11.32 -20.60 -22.85
N GLN A 608 12.24 -21.34 -23.46
CA GLN A 608 13.24 -20.76 -24.35
C GLN A 608 12.56 -20.09 -25.56
N LYS A 609 13.04 -18.91 -25.97
CA LYS A 609 12.39 -18.08 -27.00
C LYS A 609 12.12 -18.79 -28.35
N ASN A 610 12.92 -19.81 -28.68
CA ASN A 610 12.82 -20.57 -29.94
C ASN A 610 12.01 -21.88 -29.81
N HIS A 611 11.19 -22.03 -28.77
CA HIS A 611 10.34 -23.21 -28.58
C HIS A 611 9.29 -23.36 -29.70
N PRO A 612 8.96 -24.60 -30.12
CA PRO A 612 7.77 -24.88 -30.93
C PRO A 612 6.49 -24.42 -30.24
N LYS A 613 5.53 -23.91 -31.01
CA LYS A 613 4.23 -23.42 -30.47
C LYS A 613 3.47 -24.48 -29.68
N GLU A 614 3.60 -25.74 -30.07
CA GLU A 614 2.95 -26.89 -29.43
C GLU A 614 3.42 -27.08 -27.98
N HIS A 615 4.68 -26.72 -27.67
CA HIS A 615 5.21 -26.85 -26.30
C HIS A 615 4.53 -25.85 -25.35
N ALA A 616 4.28 -24.62 -25.81
CA ALA A 616 3.55 -23.63 -25.01
C ALA A 616 2.11 -24.08 -24.75
N ALA A 617 1.45 -24.66 -25.75
CA ALA A 617 0.11 -25.20 -25.61
C ALA A 617 0.06 -26.36 -24.59
N ALA A 618 0.99 -27.31 -24.68
CA ALA A 618 1.08 -28.43 -23.74
C ALA A 618 1.34 -27.98 -22.29
N VAL A 619 2.19 -26.96 -22.10
CA VAL A 619 2.42 -26.34 -20.78
C VAL A 619 1.15 -25.66 -20.25
N GLY A 620 0.42 -24.94 -21.12
CA GLY A 620 -0.85 -24.32 -20.77
C GLY A 620 -1.91 -25.34 -20.35
N GLU A 621 -2.06 -26.42 -21.11
CA GLU A 621 -2.97 -27.53 -20.80
C GLU A 621 -2.60 -28.25 -19.50
N ALA A 622 -1.31 -28.50 -19.26
CA ALA A 622 -0.83 -29.06 -18.00
C ALA A 622 -1.16 -28.16 -16.81
N LEU A 623 -1.00 -26.84 -16.97
CA LEU A 623 -1.32 -25.87 -15.92
C LEU A 623 -2.84 -25.70 -15.71
N ASP A 624 -3.65 -25.80 -16.77
CA ASP A 624 -5.12 -25.89 -16.67
C ASP A 624 -5.55 -27.13 -15.89
N ALA A 625 -4.99 -28.29 -16.21
CA ALA A 625 -5.26 -29.53 -15.48
C ALA A 625 -4.85 -29.48 -14.00
N LEU A 626 -3.92 -28.60 -13.63
CA LEU A 626 -3.50 -28.36 -12.24
C LEU A 626 -4.34 -27.31 -11.49
N THR A 627 -5.14 -26.52 -12.20
CA THR A 627 -5.90 -25.39 -11.62
C THR A 627 -7.41 -25.55 -11.75
N MET A 628 -7.86 -26.41 -12.65
CA MET A 628 -9.24 -26.89 -12.66
C MET A 628 -9.48 -27.73 -11.40
N PRO A 629 -10.62 -27.57 -10.71
CA PRO A 629 -10.92 -28.37 -9.54
C PRO A 629 -10.94 -29.85 -9.94
N ASP A 630 -9.97 -30.61 -9.44
CA ASP A 630 -10.00 -32.06 -9.56
C ASP A 630 -11.16 -32.58 -8.73
N HIS A 631 -12.23 -33.02 -9.39
CA HIS A 631 -13.38 -33.60 -8.70
C HIS A 631 -13.11 -35.03 -8.25
N GLU A 632 -12.07 -35.69 -8.78
CA GLU A 632 -11.70 -37.07 -8.44
C GLU A 632 -10.96 -37.16 -7.11
N VAL A 633 -10.28 -36.10 -6.68
CA VAL A 633 -9.43 -36.09 -5.50
C VAL A 633 -9.80 -34.93 -4.60
N TYR A 634 -9.97 -35.18 -3.30
CA TYR A 634 -10.14 -34.10 -2.35
C TYR A 634 -8.81 -33.37 -2.14
N GLU A 635 -8.76 -32.09 -2.46
CA GLU A 635 -7.53 -31.31 -2.32
C GLU A 635 -7.54 -30.43 -1.07
N ASN A 636 -6.55 -30.64 -0.21
CA ASN A 636 -6.18 -29.69 0.82
C ASN A 636 -4.68 -29.81 1.18
N PRO A 637 -4.14 -28.85 1.95
CA PRO A 637 -2.73 -28.78 2.34
C PRO A 637 -2.13 -30.03 2.98
N LEU A 638 -2.94 -30.72 3.78
CA LEU A 638 -2.52 -31.88 4.57
C LEU A 638 -2.61 -33.13 3.71
N ILE A 639 -3.57 -33.18 2.80
CA ILE A 639 -3.81 -34.32 1.91
C ILE A 639 -2.72 -34.41 0.84
N SER A 640 -2.31 -33.29 0.23
CA SER A 640 -1.21 -33.29 -0.75
C SER A 640 0.15 -33.72 -0.17
N ARG A 641 0.33 -33.62 1.15
CA ARG A 641 1.57 -33.98 1.84
C ARG A 641 1.56 -35.39 2.43
N TYR A 642 0.42 -35.82 2.99
CA TYR A 642 0.38 -37.00 3.85
C TYR A 642 -0.56 -38.11 3.36
N ALA A 643 -1.57 -37.77 2.55
CA ALA A 643 -2.54 -38.77 2.12
C ALA A 643 -2.12 -39.41 0.79
N SER A 644 -2.29 -40.71 0.71
CA SER A 644 -2.12 -41.44 -0.56
C SER A 644 -3.25 -41.12 -1.54
N ARG A 645 -2.99 -41.22 -2.84
CA ARG A 645 -4.00 -41.04 -3.89
C ARG A 645 -5.30 -41.85 -3.67
N PRO A 646 -5.29 -43.14 -3.28
CA PRO A 646 -6.53 -43.88 -2.98
C PRO A 646 -7.36 -43.26 -1.85
N MET A 647 -6.72 -42.79 -0.77
CA MET A 647 -7.41 -42.11 0.33
C MET A 647 -8.00 -40.78 -0.14
N ALA A 648 -7.22 -39.99 -0.86
CA ALA A 648 -7.65 -38.68 -1.33
C ALA A 648 -8.82 -38.78 -2.33
N SER A 649 -8.86 -39.85 -3.15
CA SER A 649 -9.98 -40.13 -4.07
C SER A 649 -11.27 -40.53 -3.37
N LEU A 650 -11.21 -41.20 -2.20
CA LEU A 650 -12.42 -41.55 -1.44
C LEU A 650 -13.21 -40.31 -0.99
N TRP A 651 -12.51 -39.20 -0.74
CA TRP A 651 -13.10 -37.95 -0.28
C TRP A 651 -13.37 -36.96 -1.42
N GLY A 652 -13.04 -37.31 -2.66
CA GLY A 652 -13.26 -36.47 -3.84
C GLY A 652 -14.75 -36.14 -4.08
N ALA A 653 -15.01 -35.00 -4.72
CA ALA A 653 -16.37 -34.58 -5.03
C ALA A 653 -17.12 -35.63 -5.88
N GLN A 654 -16.46 -36.21 -6.88
CA GLN A 654 -16.98 -37.28 -7.72
C GLN A 654 -17.44 -38.47 -6.89
N LYS A 655 -16.60 -38.98 -5.98
CA LYS A 655 -16.96 -40.09 -5.09
C LYS A 655 -18.11 -39.71 -4.14
N LYS A 656 -18.09 -38.52 -3.56
CA LYS A 656 -19.14 -38.03 -2.67
C LYS A 656 -20.51 -37.99 -3.36
N PHE A 657 -20.60 -37.29 -4.50
CA PHE A 657 -21.88 -37.05 -5.15
C PHE A 657 -22.37 -38.25 -5.97
N SER A 658 -21.49 -39.13 -6.46
CA SER A 658 -21.91 -40.44 -7.00
C SER A 658 -22.50 -41.32 -5.90
N THR A 659 -21.92 -41.28 -4.68
CA THR A 659 -22.49 -41.99 -3.50
C THR A 659 -23.87 -41.44 -3.14
N TRP A 660 -24.09 -40.13 -3.24
CA TRP A 660 -25.42 -39.53 -3.07
C TRP A 660 -26.42 -40.06 -4.09
N ARG A 661 -26.03 -40.14 -5.37
CA ARG A 661 -26.88 -40.70 -6.42
C ARG A 661 -27.19 -42.18 -6.20
N ARG A 662 -26.22 -42.97 -5.72
CA ARG A 662 -26.45 -44.38 -5.32
C ARG A 662 -27.45 -44.49 -4.18
N LEU A 663 -27.36 -43.63 -3.17
CA LEU A 663 -28.34 -43.59 -2.07
C LEU A 663 -29.75 -43.26 -2.56
N TRP A 664 -29.90 -42.34 -3.52
CA TRP A 664 -31.19 -42.06 -4.14
C TRP A 664 -31.71 -43.23 -5.00
N VAL A 665 -30.82 -43.93 -5.71
CA VAL A 665 -31.21 -45.15 -6.45
C VAL A 665 -31.68 -46.22 -5.48
N TRP A 666 -30.93 -46.51 -4.41
CA TRP A 666 -31.31 -47.51 -3.40
C TRP A 666 -32.61 -47.14 -2.68
N LEU A 667 -32.83 -45.86 -2.42
CA LEU A 667 -34.10 -45.38 -1.87
C LEU A 667 -35.25 -45.65 -2.83
N ALA A 668 -35.12 -45.26 -4.10
CA ALA A 668 -36.16 -45.45 -5.10
C ALA A 668 -36.44 -46.94 -5.36
N GLU A 669 -35.42 -47.80 -5.30
CA GLU A 669 -35.57 -49.26 -5.38
C GLU A 669 -36.39 -49.79 -4.20
N ALA A 670 -36.05 -49.41 -2.96
CA ALA A 670 -36.79 -49.82 -1.78
C ALA A 670 -38.24 -49.31 -1.80
N GLU A 671 -38.47 -48.07 -2.26
CA GLU A 671 -39.81 -47.51 -2.44
C GLU A 671 -40.63 -48.27 -3.49
N ALA A 672 -40.01 -48.66 -4.61
CA ALA A 672 -40.65 -49.49 -5.64
C ALA A 672 -41.03 -50.87 -5.09
N GLU A 673 -40.15 -51.51 -4.32
CA GLU A 673 -40.41 -52.80 -3.66
C GLU A 673 -41.58 -52.72 -2.66
N LEU A 674 -41.75 -51.57 -2.00
CA LEU A 674 -42.87 -51.29 -1.09
C LEU A 674 -44.17 -50.89 -1.79
N GLY A 675 -44.17 -50.83 -3.13
CA GLY A 675 -45.37 -50.60 -3.95
C GLY A 675 -45.65 -49.13 -4.31
N LEU A 676 -44.69 -48.22 -4.16
CA LEU A 676 -44.81 -46.87 -4.74
C LEU A 676 -44.81 -46.94 -6.29
N PRO A 677 -45.47 -45.99 -6.98
CA PRO A 677 -45.59 -45.99 -8.44
C PRO A 677 -44.29 -45.55 -9.12
N ILE A 678 -43.22 -46.32 -8.91
CA ILE A 678 -41.89 -46.13 -9.50
C ILE A 678 -41.67 -47.22 -10.54
N THR A 679 -41.41 -46.82 -11.78
CA THR A 679 -41.26 -47.76 -12.90
C THR A 679 -39.81 -48.26 -13.05
N ALA A 680 -39.63 -49.46 -13.59
CA ALA A 680 -38.30 -49.99 -13.89
C ALA A 680 -37.48 -49.07 -14.82
N ALA A 681 -38.15 -48.42 -15.79
CA ALA A 681 -37.50 -47.46 -16.68
C ALA A 681 -36.93 -46.24 -15.95
N GLN A 682 -37.61 -45.75 -14.90
CA GLN A 682 -37.08 -44.66 -14.07
C GLN A 682 -35.87 -45.11 -13.25
N LEU A 683 -35.89 -46.32 -12.68
CA LEU A 683 -34.75 -46.86 -11.95
C LEU A 683 -33.53 -47.08 -12.84
N ASP A 684 -33.74 -47.60 -14.06
CA ASP A 684 -32.68 -47.82 -15.03
C ASP A 684 -32.07 -46.49 -15.51
N GLU A 685 -32.89 -45.46 -15.72
CA GLU A 685 -32.43 -44.10 -16.03
C GLU A 685 -31.54 -43.53 -14.91
N LEU A 686 -31.96 -43.67 -13.65
CA LEU A 686 -31.16 -43.23 -12.50
C LEU A 686 -29.82 -43.98 -12.44
N ARG A 687 -29.82 -45.31 -12.51
CA ARG A 687 -28.61 -46.15 -12.46
C ARG A 687 -27.60 -45.78 -13.53
N ALA A 688 -28.07 -45.56 -14.77
CA ALA A 688 -27.22 -45.22 -15.91
C ALA A 688 -26.48 -43.87 -15.74
N LYS A 689 -26.98 -43.00 -14.85
CA LYS A 689 -26.48 -41.64 -14.64
C LYS A 689 -25.84 -41.43 -13.27
N VAL A 690 -25.51 -42.49 -12.53
CA VAL A 690 -24.90 -42.36 -11.19
C VAL A 690 -23.57 -41.61 -11.21
N ASP A 691 -22.68 -41.92 -12.17
CA ASP A 691 -21.34 -41.33 -12.23
C ASP A 691 -21.24 -40.13 -13.21
N ASP A 692 -22.31 -39.82 -13.96
CA ASP A 692 -22.37 -38.74 -14.96
C ASP A 692 -22.82 -37.40 -14.33
N ILE A 693 -21.90 -36.70 -13.66
CA ILE A 693 -22.20 -35.51 -12.84
C ILE A 693 -21.77 -34.22 -13.54
N ASP A 694 -22.73 -33.36 -13.89
CA ASP A 694 -22.45 -31.98 -14.32
C ASP A 694 -22.24 -31.05 -13.11
N PHE A 695 -20.99 -30.90 -12.69
CA PHE A 695 -20.60 -30.00 -11.59
C PHE A 695 -20.85 -28.51 -11.90
N THR A 696 -20.83 -28.12 -13.17
CA THR A 696 -21.08 -26.74 -13.56
C THR A 696 -22.55 -26.38 -13.36
N ALA A 697 -23.45 -27.27 -13.79
CA ALA A 697 -24.88 -27.14 -13.53
C ALA A 697 -25.19 -27.14 -12.03
N ALA A 698 -24.57 -28.05 -11.26
CA ALA A 698 -24.74 -28.11 -9.80
C ALA A 698 -24.34 -26.79 -9.11
N ALA A 699 -23.17 -26.23 -9.44
CA ALA A 699 -22.75 -24.94 -8.91
C ALA A 699 -23.69 -23.79 -9.33
N GLY A 700 -24.25 -23.87 -10.54
CA GLY A 700 -25.27 -22.94 -11.02
C GLY A 700 -26.56 -22.99 -10.19
N TYR A 701 -27.05 -24.18 -9.87
CA TYR A 701 -28.22 -24.37 -9.02
C TYR A 701 -27.95 -23.98 -7.56
N GLU A 702 -26.79 -24.32 -7.01
CA GLU A 702 -26.43 -23.99 -5.63
C GLU A 702 -26.39 -22.47 -5.41
N LYS A 703 -25.89 -21.69 -6.38
CA LYS A 703 -25.93 -20.22 -6.31
C LYS A 703 -27.35 -19.67 -6.21
N LYS A 704 -28.31 -20.31 -6.88
CA LYS A 704 -29.72 -19.90 -6.91
C LYS A 704 -30.47 -20.34 -5.66
N LEU A 705 -30.28 -21.61 -5.26
CA LEU A 705 -31.03 -22.28 -4.20
C LEU A 705 -30.41 -22.10 -2.82
N ARG A 706 -29.12 -21.75 -2.76
CA ARG A 706 -28.30 -21.66 -1.54
C ARG A 706 -28.33 -22.96 -0.71
N HIS A 707 -28.41 -24.09 -1.40
CA HIS A 707 -28.49 -25.42 -0.81
C HIS A 707 -27.88 -26.46 -1.75
N ASP A 708 -26.92 -27.22 -1.24
CA ASP A 708 -26.10 -28.20 -1.97
C ASP A 708 -26.88 -29.46 -2.39
N VAL A 709 -27.58 -30.12 -1.46
CA VAL A 709 -28.40 -31.30 -1.74
C VAL A 709 -29.44 -30.99 -2.81
N MET A 710 -30.18 -29.89 -2.65
CA MET A 710 -31.19 -29.50 -3.64
C MET A 710 -30.55 -29.18 -4.99
N ALA A 711 -29.39 -28.53 -5.03
CA ALA A 711 -28.68 -28.29 -6.28
C ALA A 711 -28.36 -29.61 -7.01
N HIS A 712 -27.88 -30.61 -6.29
CA HIS A 712 -27.57 -31.93 -6.86
C HIS A 712 -28.82 -32.74 -7.23
N VAL A 713 -29.94 -32.58 -6.52
CA VAL A 713 -31.25 -33.14 -6.91
C VAL A 713 -31.70 -32.55 -8.25
N HIS A 714 -31.61 -31.23 -8.42
CA HIS A 714 -31.97 -30.57 -9.68
C HIS A 714 -31.05 -30.99 -10.82
N THR A 715 -29.74 -31.00 -10.61
CA THR A 715 -28.77 -31.46 -11.62
C THR A 715 -29.01 -32.92 -12.01
N TYR A 716 -29.31 -33.80 -11.06
CA TYR A 716 -29.57 -35.21 -11.37
C TYR A 716 -30.92 -35.41 -12.08
N GLY A 717 -31.93 -34.62 -11.70
CA GLY A 717 -33.22 -34.59 -12.39
C GLY A 717 -33.17 -34.04 -13.80
N ASP A 718 -32.22 -33.15 -14.12
CA ASP A 718 -31.99 -32.70 -15.49
C ASP A 718 -31.34 -33.80 -16.35
N ALA A 719 -30.50 -34.65 -15.75
CA ALA A 719 -29.93 -35.83 -16.40
C ALA A 719 -30.93 -37.00 -16.51
N CYS A 720 -31.94 -37.07 -15.63
CA CYS A 720 -32.94 -38.12 -15.55
C CYS A 720 -34.37 -37.54 -15.59
N PRO A 721 -34.82 -37.01 -16.74
CA PRO A 721 -36.08 -36.28 -16.84
C PRO A 721 -37.31 -37.14 -16.49
N ASN A 722 -37.28 -38.45 -16.76
CA ASN A 722 -38.40 -39.34 -16.48
C ASN A 722 -38.46 -39.72 -14.98
N ALA A 723 -37.30 -39.77 -14.31
CA ALA A 723 -37.18 -40.04 -12.88
C ALA A 723 -37.15 -38.78 -11.99
N LYS A 724 -37.18 -37.56 -12.55
CA LYS A 724 -37.04 -36.30 -11.79
C LYS A 724 -37.99 -36.18 -10.60
N GLY A 725 -39.23 -36.66 -10.74
CA GLY A 725 -40.26 -36.58 -9.69
C GLY A 725 -40.08 -37.56 -8.53
N ILE A 726 -39.19 -38.55 -8.67
CA ILE A 726 -38.94 -39.58 -7.65
C ILE A 726 -37.59 -39.37 -6.94
N ILE A 727 -36.71 -38.51 -7.47
CA ILE A 727 -35.44 -38.18 -6.83
C ILE A 727 -35.73 -37.46 -5.51
N HIS A 728 -35.20 -37.99 -4.41
CA HIS A 728 -35.38 -37.46 -3.06
C HIS A 728 -36.82 -37.56 -2.51
N LEU A 729 -37.68 -38.40 -3.10
CA LEU A 729 -39.02 -38.67 -2.59
C LEU A 729 -38.94 -39.18 -1.16
N GLY A 730 -39.71 -38.59 -0.25
CA GLY A 730 -39.76 -39.00 1.17
C GLY A 730 -38.47 -38.82 1.98
N ALA A 731 -37.37 -38.36 1.37
CA ALA A 731 -36.07 -38.25 2.01
C ALA A 731 -35.80 -36.85 2.59
N THR A 732 -34.96 -36.82 3.62
CA THR A 732 -34.37 -35.58 4.13
C THR A 732 -32.95 -35.42 3.61
N SER A 733 -32.39 -34.20 3.65
CA SER A 733 -30.99 -33.99 3.29
C SER A 733 -30.03 -34.86 4.11
N ASN A 734 -30.33 -35.09 5.40
CA ASN A 734 -29.52 -35.94 6.27
C ASN A 734 -29.53 -37.42 5.83
N PHE A 735 -30.62 -37.91 5.22
CA PHE A 735 -30.63 -39.26 4.66
C PHE A 735 -29.51 -39.44 3.63
N VAL A 736 -29.25 -38.45 2.78
CA VAL A 736 -28.23 -38.57 1.74
C VAL A 736 -26.84 -38.18 2.24
N VAL A 737 -26.71 -37.10 3.02
CA VAL A 737 -25.41 -36.60 3.48
C VAL A 737 -24.79 -37.55 4.50
N ASP A 738 -25.50 -37.87 5.58
CA ASP A 738 -24.93 -38.63 6.70
C ASP A 738 -24.61 -40.07 6.29
N ASN A 739 -25.49 -40.72 5.52
CA ASN A 739 -25.25 -42.08 5.04
C ASN A 739 -24.07 -42.13 4.05
N ALA A 740 -23.91 -41.12 3.19
CA ALA A 740 -22.77 -41.06 2.29
C ALA A 740 -21.46 -40.90 3.07
N ASP A 741 -21.44 -40.02 4.08
CA ASP A 741 -20.27 -39.83 4.93
C ASP A 741 -19.92 -41.12 5.69
N VAL A 742 -20.90 -41.84 6.24
CA VAL A 742 -20.66 -43.12 6.92
C VAL A 742 -20.06 -44.17 5.96
N ILE A 743 -20.55 -44.25 4.72
CA ILE A 743 -20.00 -45.16 3.70
C ILE A 743 -18.55 -44.80 3.39
N VAL A 744 -18.26 -43.53 3.13
CA VAL A 744 -16.90 -43.05 2.80
C VAL A 744 -15.95 -43.24 3.99
N ILE A 745 -16.40 -43.01 5.22
CA ILE A 745 -15.63 -43.25 6.44
C ILE A 745 -15.29 -44.74 6.58
N ARG A 746 -16.26 -45.65 6.35
CA ARG A 746 -16.01 -47.09 6.39
C ARG A 746 -14.94 -47.51 5.39
N GLU A 747 -15.08 -47.11 4.12
CA GLU A 747 -14.10 -47.43 3.08
C GLU A 747 -12.72 -46.84 3.40
N SER A 748 -12.67 -45.66 4.01
CA SER A 748 -11.42 -45.05 4.48
C SER A 748 -10.76 -45.86 5.60
N LEU A 749 -11.55 -46.33 6.57
CA LEU A 749 -11.06 -47.16 7.67
C LEU A 749 -10.55 -48.52 7.19
N GLU A 750 -11.17 -49.12 6.19
CA GLU A 750 -10.70 -50.35 5.54
C GLU A 750 -9.30 -50.14 4.91
N LEU A 751 -9.09 -49.01 4.24
CA LEU A 751 -7.79 -48.65 3.69
C LEU A 751 -6.73 -48.45 4.79
N VAL A 752 -7.09 -47.80 5.89
CA VAL A 752 -6.19 -47.64 7.05
C VAL A 752 -5.87 -48.98 7.69
N ALA A 753 -6.87 -49.83 7.90
CA ALA A 753 -6.72 -51.14 8.53
C ALA A 753 -5.76 -52.05 7.73
N SER A 754 -5.92 -52.10 6.40
CA SER A 754 -5.02 -52.88 5.53
C SER A 754 -3.56 -52.43 5.61
N ARG A 755 -3.31 -51.11 5.64
CA ARG A 755 -1.96 -50.55 5.78
C ARG A 755 -1.38 -50.76 7.15
N LEU A 756 -2.19 -50.60 8.20
CA LEU A 756 -1.76 -50.84 9.57
C LEU A 756 -1.32 -52.30 9.75
N ALA A 757 -2.08 -53.25 9.20
CA ALA A 757 -1.70 -54.66 9.21
C ALA A 757 -0.33 -54.89 8.53
N ALA A 758 -0.10 -54.29 7.36
CA ALA A 758 1.18 -54.40 6.65
C ALA A 758 2.35 -53.78 7.45
N VAL A 759 2.13 -52.65 8.12
CA VAL A 759 3.14 -52.00 8.98
C VAL A 759 3.46 -52.88 10.19
N ILE A 760 2.44 -53.44 10.85
CA ILE A 760 2.62 -54.34 11.99
C ILE A 760 3.43 -55.56 11.57
N ASP A 761 3.10 -56.18 10.43
CA ASP A 761 3.82 -57.35 9.90
C ASP A 761 5.29 -57.02 9.59
N ALA A 762 5.55 -55.91 8.89
CA ALA A 762 6.90 -55.47 8.57
C ALA A 762 7.74 -55.14 9.82
N LEU A 763 7.15 -54.46 10.80
CA LEU A 763 7.81 -54.14 12.07
C LEU A 763 8.04 -55.39 12.91
N ALA A 764 7.09 -56.33 12.94
CA ALA A 764 7.23 -57.60 13.65
C ALA A 764 8.36 -58.43 13.03
N ALA A 765 8.40 -58.58 11.70
CA ALA A 765 9.47 -59.28 11.01
C ALA A 765 10.84 -58.62 11.21
N PHE A 766 10.90 -57.28 11.19
CA PHE A 766 12.12 -56.54 11.52
C PHE A 766 12.58 -56.78 12.96
N ALA A 767 11.66 -56.67 13.91
CA ALA A 767 11.93 -56.88 15.32
C ALA A 767 12.39 -58.32 15.59
N GLU A 768 11.71 -59.34 15.05
CA GLU A 768 12.10 -60.74 15.20
C GLU A 768 13.49 -61.03 14.64
N LYS A 769 13.82 -60.47 13.47
CA LYS A 769 15.13 -60.65 12.83
C LYS A 769 16.26 -60.00 13.62
N HIS A 770 16.00 -58.85 14.23
CA HIS A 770 17.03 -58.02 14.87
C HIS A 770 17.00 -58.04 16.40
N ARG A 771 16.09 -58.80 17.02
CA ARG A 771 15.87 -58.83 18.48
C ARG A 771 17.09 -59.10 19.35
N ASP A 772 18.13 -59.70 18.79
CA ASP A 772 19.36 -60.06 19.52
C ASP A 772 20.54 -59.14 19.15
N LEU A 773 20.33 -58.12 18.32
CA LEU A 773 21.35 -57.20 17.85
C LEU A 773 21.38 -55.93 18.71
N PRO A 774 22.41 -55.71 19.55
CA PRO A 774 22.52 -54.49 20.33
C PRO A 774 22.68 -53.25 19.42
N THR A 775 21.86 -52.23 19.65
CA THR A 775 21.88 -50.97 18.93
C THR A 775 21.73 -49.78 19.87
N LEU A 776 22.12 -48.59 19.41
CA LEU A 776 21.94 -47.35 20.17
C LEU A 776 20.48 -46.90 20.05
N GLY A 777 19.77 -46.79 21.17
CA GLY A 777 18.42 -46.25 21.19
C GLY A 777 18.42 -44.76 20.82
N PHE A 778 17.30 -44.25 20.31
CA PHE A 778 17.13 -42.83 20.06
C PHE A 778 15.81 -42.33 20.66
N THR A 779 15.85 -41.18 21.32
CA THR A 779 14.66 -40.44 21.75
C THR A 779 14.75 -39.03 21.19
N HIS A 780 13.73 -38.57 20.44
CA HIS A 780 13.78 -37.29 19.71
C HIS A 780 15.05 -37.12 18.85
N LEU A 781 15.49 -38.20 18.18
CA LEU A 781 16.73 -38.24 17.38
C LEU A 781 18.03 -37.97 18.16
N GLN A 782 17.99 -38.02 19.50
CA GLN A 782 19.17 -37.96 20.36
C GLN A 782 19.55 -39.37 20.83
N PRO A 783 20.85 -39.71 20.88
CA PRO A 783 21.33 -40.96 21.45
C PRO A 783 20.78 -41.21 22.85
N ALA A 784 20.23 -42.40 23.07
CA ALA A 784 19.66 -42.87 24.32
C ALA A 784 20.35 -44.17 24.76
N GLN A 785 19.82 -44.81 25.81
CA GLN A 785 20.36 -46.08 26.30
C GLN A 785 20.35 -47.14 25.19
N PRO A 786 21.38 -48.02 25.13
CA PRO A 786 21.38 -49.14 24.19
C PRO A 786 20.12 -50.00 24.35
N THR A 787 19.57 -50.43 23.23
CA THR A 787 18.43 -51.35 23.12
C THR A 787 18.81 -52.49 22.19
N THR A 788 17.96 -53.50 22.11
CA THR A 788 18.00 -54.53 21.06
C THR A 788 16.86 -54.36 20.08
#